data_AF-A0A0R2FKM2-F1
#
_entry.id   AF-A0A0R2FKM2-F1
#
_cell.length_a   1.000
_cell.length_b   1.000
_cell.length_c   1.000
_cell.angle_alpha   90.00
_cell.angle_beta   90.00
_cell.angle_gamma   90.00
#
_symmetry.space_group_name_H-M   'P 1'
#
loop_
_entity.id
_entity.type
_entity.pdbx_description
1 polymer ?
#
loop_
_entity_poly.entity_id
_entity_poly.type
_entity_poly.pdbx_seq_one_letter_code
_entity_poly.pdbx_strand_id
1 'polypeptide(L)'
;MNGVSKTHFKLFKAGKLWLVAGITTAGAAITLGTGPYSIVHADASAETITGVVETSGQSTASGLTNSTNPTVETATSTNVLSDQGPEDESTKASSADPSSSSADKPIIQSQNAKTNNDATQTTATEATVPSSLDETDTQTPAAKTEESPNALSTTSVAAEPKPTVSSTEESAISSEEMSKIKHNQIEYLIGNETINNDPVNKAKMESIAKKGKANIPDFDHAGNAVYEKLVLDNSKGTDKTVADLSANLGSTYTNLYSVALAYATPSKYNTMYKNQEAKNALIDALKWLQDKYLKDTDKGYYGNWYQWEIGVPKSLSPMLLLLHDDLGDDFVNESIKTMDAYLRGDEKPGSPKIGDVNLDARQHTGANLADITLDRICQGVASNDAPRVKKAISDFMTCLAVINPDNIQHGVTDGFYEDGSFIQHSTVPYTGSYGIVLLGRTAQLTTLLHGTSLESGELLATVNNWIYNSFSPLMYEGYMMEIVKGRGVSRTGSGYTDSAGIIEALVQLSTSMSGQTQQKLQSYIKYLGSIKQLKVDSSKFASANNTVVYNQILNDNTISSENPVTDNQYFAFNLMDKSVLIRPGYAFAISRSSDRISKYEYMSGENLKPWYQGDGAYYLYQDGVDQTKAFGIDYQATVDPNKLPGVTTVNEERKTIPELYGGNFYSHEPEFESGSVAQNTYVYFPLGTNDFSGSAALKNYGVAGMQLGDEQSYADKDKLPSDFVVFKNAEANKAWFMFDGEIVVLGSNIHDINGRDMTTTIDNKMFDSTESVSVKSNLENKDNNSALRWLTIEDNDNAKRNVGYVFFDNNKVNILQESRTGKYSDVRNVTTGAADKTVTKDYVTLTYQHAGNANSSYAYSIVPNKDATQLAQYMSEDAVTILKNTSDVAAVRQNKLGIEGYVFFTDKGKVNDIKTSSQMIMMRSGNSFSIQDPTNKQDTVSFVINGRFSIAEGDATATIQGSKTIVTVNTKGKHGVSQYVTLKAAPKQSNYISGSTVSTANLKAPKNNKTNTGRTGGINNTTDNVSPVPLANSTADHASKDKQTLPKTGDDIDQSGTILGLALTSIIVLLGFGKRKED
;
A
#
# COMPACT_ATOMS: atom_id res chain seq x y z
N MET A 1 1.33 -55.28 18.31
CA MET A 1 1.10 -55.04 19.76
C MET A 1 1.83 -53.75 20.11
N ASN A 2 1.28 -52.70 20.76
CA ASN A 2 -0.10 -52.28 21.06
C ASN A 2 -0.14 -50.75 20.73
N GLY A 3 -1.25 -50.00 20.64
CA GLY A 3 -2.45 -49.97 21.50
C GLY A 3 -2.13 -49.23 22.81
N VAL A 4 -2.86 -48.20 23.28
CA VAL A 4 -4.20 -47.69 22.91
C VAL A 4 -4.29 -46.15 23.15
N SER A 5 -5.31 -45.53 22.54
CA SER A 5 -5.71 -44.11 22.65
C SER A 5 -5.96 -43.57 24.08
N LYS A 6 -5.93 -42.24 24.24
CA LYS A 6 -6.49 -41.51 25.41
C LYS A 6 -7.97 -41.17 25.19
N THR A 7 -8.85 -41.65 26.06
CA THR A 7 -10.28 -41.27 26.08
C THR A 7 -10.50 -40.02 26.94
N HIS A 8 -11.33 -39.08 26.47
CA HIS A 8 -11.78 -37.92 27.25
C HIS A 8 -13.13 -38.18 27.90
N PHE A 9 -13.31 -37.77 29.16
CA PHE A 9 -14.61 -37.76 29.84
C PHE A 9 -15.31 -36.41 29.68
N LYS A 10 -16.64 -36.41 29.55
CA LYS A 10 -17.48 -35.22 29.75
C LYS A 10 -18.31 -35.39 31.03
N LEU A 11 -18.32 -34.38 31.88
CA LEU A 11 -19.20 -34.26 33.03
C LEU A 11 -20.47 -33.52 32.63
N PHE A 12 -21.63 -34.02 33.07
CA PHE A 12 -22.91 -33.34 32.97
C PHE A 12 -23.46 -33.06 34.37
N LYS A 13 -24.17 -31.94 34.52
CA LYS A 13 -24.72 -31.47 35.80
C LYS A 13 -26.24 -31.38 35.71
N ALA A 14 -26.93 -32.20 36.48
CA ALA A 14 -28.39 -32.17 36.61
C ALA A 14 -28.76 -31.95 38.09
N GLY A 15 -29.19 -30.72 38.42
CA GLY A 15 -29.51 -30.35 39.79
C GLY A 15 -28.29 -30.35 40.73
N LYS A 16 -28.46 -30.93 41.93
CA LYS A 16 -27.46 -30.95 43.02
C LYS A 16 -26.71 -32.28 43.18
N LEU A 17 -26.72 -33.15 42.16
CA LEU A 17 -25.96 -34.40 42.16
C LEU A 17 -25.05 -34.50 40.93
N TRP A 18 -23.84 -35.02 41.11
CA TRP A 18 -22.97 -35.42 40.00
C TRP A 18 -23.22 -36.90 39.68
N LEU A 19 -23.36 -37.24 38.40
CA LEU A 19 -23.51 -38.61 37.92
C LEU A 19 -22.41 -38.92 36.89
N VAL A 20 -21.65 -39.97 37.14
CA VAL A 20 -20.66 -40.51 36.19
C VAL A 20 -21.27 -41.73 35.52
N ALA A 21 -21.78 -41.56 34.30
CA ALA A 21 -22.35 -42.64 33.50
C ALA A 21 -21.32 -43.18 32.51
N GLY A 22 -20.67 -44.29 32.86
CA GLY A 22 -19.88 -45.09 31.92
C GLY A 22 -20.78 -46.06 31.16
N ILE A 23 -20.89 -45.92 29.84
CA ILE A 23 -21.65 -46.85 29.00
C ILE A 23 -20.68 -47.72 28.20
N THR A 24 -20.65 -49.01 28.53
CA THR A 24 -19.96 -50.06 27.78
C THR A 24 -20.96 -51.14 27.40
N THR A 25 -21.12 -51.41 26.10
CA THR A 25 -21.96 -52.51 25.59
C THR A 25 -21.24 -53.23 24.46
N ALA A 26 -21.06 -54.55 24.60
CA ALA A 26 -20.52 -55.43 23.57
C ALA A 26 -21.22 -56.80 23.63
N GLY A 27 -21.42 -57.41 22.47
CA GLY A 27 -22.13 -58.69 22.26
C GLY A 27 -22.76 -58.66 20.86
N ALA A 28 -22.30 -59.41 19.84
CA ALA A 28 -22.25 -60.88 19.68
C ALA A 28 -23.63 -61.47 19.28
N ALA A 29 -23.76 -62.48 18.40
CA ALA A 29 -22.75 -63.44 17.90
C ALA A 29 -23.14 -64.13 16.56
N ILE A 30 -22.25 -65.03 16.09
CA ILE A 30 -22.50 -66.27 15.27
C ILE A 30 -22.68 -66.15 13.73
N THR A 31 -22.26 -67.08 12.83
CA THR A 31 -21.10 -68.04 12.68
C THR A 31 -21.17 -68.66 11.25
N LEU A 32 -20.08 -69.33 10.78
CA LEU A 32 -19.86 -70.19 9.57
C LEU A 32 -19.07 -69.45 8.46
N GLY A 33 -18.04 -69.98 7.77
CA GLY A 33 -17.37 -71.30 7.69
C GLY A 33 -16.84 -71.46 6.23
N THR A 34 -15.77 -72.16 5.82
CA THR A 34 -14.78 -73.07 6.43
C THR A 34 -13.54 -73.24 5.50
N GLY A 35 -12.34 -73.61 6.00
CA GLY A 35 -11.31 -74.35 5.22
C GLY A 35 -9.97 -73.64 4.88
N PRO A 36 -8.79 -74.27 5.10
CA PRO A 36 -7.45 -73.70 4.81
C PRO A 36 -6.55 -74.54 3.87
N TYR A 37 -5.38 -74.01 3.46
CA TYR A 37 -4.20 -74.77 2.99
C TYR A 37 -2.86 -74.03 3.28
N SER A 38 -1.71 -74.68 3.07
CA SER A 38 -0.50 -74.48 3.92
C SER A 38 0.88 -74.73 3.27
N ILE A 39 1.86 -73.84 3.55
CA ILE A 39 3.34 -74.06 3.69
C ILE A 39 4.14 -74.44 2.39
N VAL A 40 5.50 -74.43 2.47
CA VAL A 40 6.54 -74.94 1.51
C VAL A 40 6.99 -73.94 0.41
N HIS A 41 8.28 -73.75 0.02
CA HIS A 41 9.58 -74.35 0.42
C HIS A 41 10.70 -73.32 0.80
N ALA A 42 11.92 -73.38 0.22
CA ALA A 42 13.17 -72.76 0.73
C ALA A 42 14.33 -72.64 -0.32
N ASP A 43 15.42 -71.97 0.11
CA ASP A 43 16.87 -72.26 -0.10
C ASP A 43 17.75 -71.74 -1.28
N ALA A 44 19.05 -71.58 -0.95
CA ALA A 44 20.30 -71.52 -1.76
C ALA A 44 20.56 -70.37 -2.80
N SER A 45 21.81 -70.13 -3.27
CA SER A 45 23.06 -69.67 -2.61
C SER A 45 24.25 -69.54 -3.60
N ALA A 46 25.07 -68.45 -3.52
CA ALA A 46 26.44 -68.31 -4.07
C ALA A 46 26.60 -68.41 -5.63
N GLU A 47 27.70 -68.05 -6.32
CA GLU A 47 28.94 -67.30 -5.99
C GLU A 47 29.55 -66.57 -7.25
N THR A 48 30.74 -65.98 -7.09
CA THR A 48 31.41 -64.92 -7.89
C THR A 48 32.15 -65.29 -9.23
N ILE A 49 32.63 -64.24 -9.96
CA ILE A 49 34.02 -64.03 -10.50
C ILE A 49 34.30 -63.76 -12.04
N THR A 50 34.73 -62.51 -12.34
CA THR A 50 35.69 -61.95 -13.37
C THR A 50 35.57 -62.04 -14.92
N GLY A 51 36.08 -60.96 -15.60
CA GLY A 51 36.58 -60.92 -16.99
C GLY A 51 36.16 -59.67 -17.82
N VAL A 52 36.71 -58.45 -17.65
CA VAL A 52 37.97 -57.88 -18.24
C VAL A 52 37.96 -57.84 -19.79
N VAL A 53 38.05 -56.66 -20.45
CA VAL A 53 39.27 -56.10 -21.09
C VAL A 53 39.06 -54.63 -21.54
N GLU A 54 39.96 -53.73 -21.09
CA GLU A 54 40.60 -52.55 -21.76
C GLU A 54 39.78 -51.41 -22.44
N THR A 55 40.23 -50.15 -22.56
CA THR A 55 41.46 -49.36 -22.17
C THR A 55 41.09 -47.84 -22.19
N SER A 56 41.79 -46.85 -21.59
CA SER A 56 42.74 -46.79 -20.45
C SER A 56 43.16 -45.31 -20.16
N GLY A 57 43.43 -44.96 -18.90
CA GLY A 57 44.05 -43.65 -18.51
C GLY A 57 43.05 -42.52 -18.22
N GLN A 58 43.45 -41.28 -17.89
CA GLN A 58 44.72 -40.66 -17.37
C GLN A 58 44.36 -39.20 -16.94
N SER A 59 45.11 -38.40 -16.16
CA SER A 59 46.34 -38.52 -15.34
C SER A 59 46.47 -37.24 -14.45
N THR A 60 47.19 -37.14 -13.32
CA THR A 60 47.63 -38.10 -12.27
C THR A 60 48.10 -37.32 -11.01
N ALA A 61 47.64 -37.75 -9.80
CA ALA A 61 48.34 -37.62 -8.50
C ALA A 61 48.46 -36.22 -7.82
N SER A 62 48.62 -36.00 -6.49
CA SER A 62 48.82 -36.81 -5.25
C SER A 62 48.17 -36.07 -4.03
N GLY A 63 48.07 -36.57 -2.78
CA GLY A 63 48.31 -37.91 -2.20
C GLY A 63 48.97 -37.89 -0.79
N LEU A 64 48.41 -38.65 0.19
CA LEU A 64 48.95 -39.00 1.56
C LEU A 64 48.97 -37.88 2.64
N THR A 65 48.78 -38.08 3.97
CA THR A 65 48.62 -39.28 4.85
C THR A 65 47.88 -38.96 6.18
N ASN A 66 47.34 -40.01 6.85
CA ASN A 66 46.90 -40.23 8.27
C ASN A 66 47.05 -39.08 9.33
N SER A 67 46.23 -38.94 10.40
CA SER A 67 45.57 -39.92 11.32
C SER A 67 44.62 -39.15 12.30
N THR A 68 43.78 -39.63 13.26
CA THR A 68 43.40 -40.94 13.87
C THR A 68 41.99 -40.82 14.54
N ASN A 69 41.50 -41.84 15.28
CA ASN A 69 40.38 -41.83 16.28
C ASN A 69 40.80 -42.74 17.48
N PRO A 70 40.11 -42.86 18.67
CA PRO A 70 38.66 -42.92 18.98
C PRO A 70 38.26 -41.91 20.11
N THR A 71 37.31 -42.04 21.08
CA THR A 71 36.57 -43.13 21.82
C THR A 71 35.38 -42.47 22.59
N VAL A 72 34.10 -42.93 22.56
CA VAL A 72 33.39 -43.97 23.38
C VAL A 72 32.65 -43.46 24.65
N GLU A 73 31.49 -44.07 24.97
CA GLU A 73 30.60 -43.93 26.18
C GLU A 73 29.82 -42.57 26.31
N THR A 74 28.49 -42.47 26.53
CA THR A 74 27.51 -42.96 27.56
C THR A 74 27.69 -42.34 28.96
N ALA A 75 26.68 -42.06 29.79
CA ALA A 75 25.21 -41.87 29.65
C ALA A 75 24.66 -41.35 31.01
N THR A 76 23.34 -41.04 31.12
CA THR A 76 22.59 -40.80 32.40
C THR A 76 23.03 -39.59 33.26
N SER A 77 22.28 -39.10 34.26
CA SER A 77 20.82 -38.91 34.48
C SER A 77 20.58 -37.98 35.70
N THR A 78 19.31 -37.75 36.06
CA THR A 78 18.78 -37.13 37.32
C THR A 78 19.04 -35.64 37.64
N ASN A 79 18.36 -34.98 38.61
CA ASN A 79 16.91 -34.88 38.99
C ASN A 79 16.76 -33.82 40.15
N VAL A 80 15.52 -33.56 40.64
CA VAL A 80 15.14 -32.98 41.98
C VAL A 80 15.05 -31.44 42.16
N LEU A 81 13.79 -30.95 42.04
CA LEU A 81 12.96 -30.19 43.03
C LEU A 81 13.53 -29.08 43.95
N SER A 82 12.90 -27.89 43.89
CA SER A 82 12.05 -27.25 44.95
C SER A 82 11.59 -25.86 44.45
N ASP A 83 10.35 -25.34 44.49
CA ASP A 83 9.14 -25.47 45.34
C ASP A 83 8.94 -24.33 46.38
N GLN A 84 7.67 -24.07 46.75
CA GLN A 84 7.10 -23.09 47.70
C GLN A 84 6.54 -21.75 47.14
N GLY A 85 5.24 -21.52 47.35
CA GLY A 85 4.53 -20.22 47.38
C GLY A 85 4.21 -19.83 48.85
N PRO A 86 3.03 -19.29 49.22
CA PRO A 86 1.83 -18.88 48.44
C PRO A 86 1.51 -17.37 48.70
N GLU A 87 0.31 -16.76 48.93
CA GLU A 87 -1.14 -17.10 49.06
C GLU A 87 -2.01 -15.80 48.93
N ASP A 88 -3.34 -15.89 49.06
CA ASP A 88 -4.35 -14.85 49.45
C ASP A 88 -4.68 -13.62 48.55
N GLU A 89 -5.88 -13.01 48.60
CA GLU A 89 -7.26 -13.55 48.63
C GLU A 89 -8.35 -12.44 48.35
N SER A 90 -9.60 -12.85 48.04
CA SER A 90 -10.86 -12.08 48.23
C SER A 90 -11.19 -10.91 47.24
N THR A 91 -12.45 -10.43 47.00
CA THR A 91 -13.83 -10.96 47.22
C THR A 91 -14.93 -10.23 46.38
N LYS A 92 -16.02 -10.96 46.02
CA LYS A 92 -17.47 -10.56 45.85
C LYS A 92 -17.88 -9.44 44.84
N ALA A 93 -18.83 -9.60 43.89
CA ALA A 93 -20.30 -9.94 43.89
C ALA A 93 -21.20 -8.66 43.74
N SER A 94 -22.46 -8.63 43.26
CA SER A 94 -23.50 -9.64 42.88
C SER A 94 -24.62 -9.06 41.96
N SER A 95 -25.50 -9.93 41.40
CA SER A 95 -26.95 -9.71 41.06
C SER A 95 -27.39 -8.63 40.02
N ALA A 96 -28.49 -8.76 39.24
CA ALA A 96 -29.45 -9.87 38.99
C ALA A 96 -30.28 -9.64 37.68
N ASP A 97 -31.07 -10.64 37.30
CA ASP A 97 -31.97 -10.86 36.14
C ASP A 97 -33.46 -10.89 36.64
N PRO A 98 -34.57 -11.16 35.90
CA PRO A 98 -34.88 -11.21 34.44
C PRO A 98 -36.18 -10.46 34.00
N SER A 99 -36.60 -10.74 32.73
CA SER A 99 -38.01 -10.91 32.25
C SER A 99 -38.70 -9.68 31.64
N SER A 100 -39.68 -9.72 30.71
CA SER A 100 -40.34 -10.66 29.75
C SER A 100 -41.63 -9.91 29.27
N SER A 101 -42.43 -10.18 28.23
CA SER A 101 -42.54 -11.18 27.14
C SER A 101 -43.54 -10.67 26.06
N SER A 102 -43.62 -11.32 24.89
CA SER A 102 -44.84 -11.62 24.05
C SER A 102 -45.99 -10.60 23.83
N ALA A 103 -46.70 -10.52 22.69
CA ALA A 103 -46.60 -11.12 21.34
C ALA A 103 -47.71 -10.53 20.41
N ASP A 104 -47.82 -11.07 19.19
CA ASP A 104 -48.98 -11.13 18.28
C ASP A 104 -49.33 -10.01 17.27
N LYS A 105 -49.94 -10.51 16.17
CA LYS A 105 -50.43 -9.91 14.90
C LYS A 105 -51.98 -9.75 14.98
N PRO A 106 -52.76 -9.08 14.06
CA PRO A 106 -52.65 -9.25 12.59
C PRO A 106 -53.20 -8.17 11.59
N ILE A 107 -52.78 -8.34 10.32
CA ILE A 107 -53.52 -8.24 9.02
C ILE A 107 -54.62 -7.17 8.84
N ILE A 108 -54.45 -6.30 7.80
CA ILE A 108 -55.51 -5.85 6.87
C ILE A 108 -54.94 -5.81 5.42
N GLN A 109 -55.81 -5.96 4.40
CA GLN A 109 -55.50 -5.96 2.96
C GLN A 109 -55.78 -4.60 2.27
N SER A 110 -55.19 -4.35 1.10
CA SER A 110 -55.87 -3.64 -0.01
C SER A 110 -55.29 -4.00 -1.38
N GLN A 111 -56.11 -3.98 -2.43
CA GLN A 111 -55.72 -4.15 -3.84
C GLN A 111 -56.03 -2.88 -4.65
N ASN A 112 -55.23 -2.60 -5.70
CA ASN A 112 -55.59 -2.03 -7.02
C ASN A 112 -54.30 -1.95 -7.86
N ALA A 113 -54.14 -2.29 -9.16
CA ALA A 113 -54.96 -2.75 -10.29
C ALA A 113 -55.04 -1.75 -11.48
N LYS A 114 -54.81 -2.28 -12.71
CA LYS A 114 -55.10 -1.73 -14.07
C LYS A 114 -54.10 -0.70 -14.67
N THR A 115 -53.39 -0.97 -15.79
CA THR A 115 -53.73 -0.96 -17.27
C THR A 115 -53.15 0.30 -17.97
N ASN A 116 -52.77 0.38 -19.26
CA ASN A 116 -52.69 -0.53 -20.43
C ASN A 116 -51.92 0.13 -21.62
N ASN A 117 -51.54 -0.67 -22.65
CA ASN A 117 -51.38 -0.28 -24.09
C ASN A 117 -50.28 0.76 -24.48
N ASP A 118 -49.77 0.91 -25.71
CA ASP A 118 -49.76 0.18 -27.03
C ASP A 118 -48.40 0.55 -27.72
N ALA A 119 -47.68 -0.21 -28.56
CA ALA A 119 -47.93 -1.16 -29.66
C ALA A 119 -47.85 -0.59 -31.11
N THR A 120 -46.69 -0.71 -31.79
CA THR A 120 -46.42 -0.82 -33.27
C THR A 120 -44.90 -1.04 -33.45
N GLN A 121 -44.33 -2.03 -34.17
CA GLN A 121 -44.27 -2.29 -35.64
C GLN A 121 -43.68 -1.12 -36.48
N THR A 122 -42.83 -1.31 -37.51
CA THR A 122 -42.74 -2.41 -38.50
C THR A 122 -41.35 -2.49 -39.21
N THR A 123 -40.99 -3.66 -39.79
CA THR A 123 -40.04 -3.97 -40.92
C THR A 123 -38.91 -2.98 -41.33
N ALA A 124 -37.61 -3.31 -41.45
CA ALA A 124 -36.87 -4.45 -42.06
C ALA A 124 -36.55 -4.35 -43.58
N THR A 125 -35.25 -4.44 -43.96
CA THR A 125 -34.69 -5.16 -45.16
C THR A 125 -33.13 -5.16 -45.16
N GLU A 126 -32.52 -6.04 -45.96
CA GLU A 126 -31.07 -6.34 -46.03
C GLU A 126 -30.32 -5.59 -47.17
N ALA A 127 -28.97 -5.57 -47.15
CA ALA A 127 -28.09 -6.22 -48.18
C ALA A 127 -26.62 -5.70 -48.26
N THR A 128 -25.66 -6.66 -48.24
CA THR A 128 -24.31 -6.73 -48.90
C THR A 128 -23.51 -5.46 -49.32
N VAL A 129 -22.22 -5.24 -48.97
CA VAL A 129 -20.96 -6.02 -49.26
C VAL A 129 -20.57 -6.00 -50.77
N PRO A 130 -19.29 -5.85 -51.25
CA PRO A 130 -17.94 -5.98 -50.62
C PRO A 130 -16.82 -4.94 -51.01
N SER A 131 -15.59 -5.15 -50.48
CA SER A 131 -14.24 -4.96 -51.12
C SER A 131 -13.67 -3.52 -51.34
N SER A 132 -12.35 -3.25 -51.45
CA SER A 132 -11.11 -4.08 -51.51
C SER A 132 -9.83 -3.35 -50.99
N LEU A 133 -8.80 -4.13 -50.61
CA LEU A 133 -7.37 -4.13 -51.04
C LEU A 133 -6.79 -2.87 -51.78
N ASP A 134 -5.51 -2.46 -51.68
CA ASP A 134 -4.33 -3.02 -50.97
C ASP A 134 -3.13 -2.04 -50.85
N GLU A 135 -2.04 -2.54 -50.24
CA GLU A 135 -0.61 -2.27 -50.49
C GLU A 135 0.09 -0.94 -50.10
N THR A 136 1.26 -1.14 -49.46
CA THR A 136 2.34 -0.19 -49.15
C THR A 136 3.49 -0.28 -50.15
N ASP A 137 4.37 0.72 -50.24
CA ASP A 137 5.82 0.54 -49.96
C ASP A 137 6.59 1.88 -49.98
N THR A 138 7.66 2.00 -49.18
CA THR A 138 9.04 2.32 -49.64
C THR A 138 10.02 2.52 -48.47
N GLN A 139 11.20 1.90 -48.57
CA GLN A 139 12.38 2.12 -47.70
C GLN A 139 13.23 3.30 -48.25
N THR A 140 14.40 3.76 -47.76
CA THR A 140 15.50 3.32 -46.85
C THR A 140 16.34 4.60 -46.50
N PRO A 141 17.57 4.61 -45.93
CA PRO A 141 18.14 3.94 -44.75
C PRO A 141 18.96 4.86 -43.78
N ALA A 142 19.26 4.32 -42.58
CA ALA A 142 20.51 4.46 -41.79
C ALA A 142 21.05 5.82 -41.25
N ALA A 143 21.24 5.87 -39.92
CA ALA A 143 22.45 6.36 -39.25
C ALA A 143 22.58 5.72 -37.84
N LYS A 144 23.79 5.70 -37.25
CA LYS A 144 24.04 5.33 -35.83
C LYS A 144 24.62 6.52 -35.07
N THR A 145 24.17 6.71 -33.83
CA THR A 145 24.87 7.48 -32.77
C THR A 145 24.56 6.85 -31.42
N GLU A 146 25.48 7.00 -30.47
CA GLU A 146 25.35 6.50 -29.09
C GLU A 146 24.85 7.63 -28.18
N GLU A 147 23.84 7.37 -27.34
CA GLU A 147 23.37 8.32 -26.32
C GLU A 147 23.13 7.61 -24.97
N SER A 148 23.33 8.36 -23.88
CA SER A 148 23.17 7.87 -22.50
C SER A 148 21.71 7.99 -22.03
N PRO A 149 21.19 7.04 -21.22
CA PRO A 149 19.81 7.08 -20.76
C PRO A 149 19.54 8.19 -19.73
N ASN A 150 18.81 9.21 -20.17
CA ASN A 150 17.81 10.02 -19.46
C ASN A 150 18.06 10.39 -17.98
N ALA A 151 18.38 11.67 -17.75
CA ALA A 151 17.81 12.39 -16.61
C ALA A 151 16.38 12.84 -16.94
N LEU A 152 15.46 12.85 -15.97
CA LEU A 152 14.11 13.40 -16.20
C LEU A 152 14.19 14.92 -16.38
N SER A 153 13.86 15.39 -17.58
CA SER A 153 13.68 16.81 -17.88
C SER A 153 12.23 17.22 -17.62
N THR A 154 12.00 18.09 -16.64
CA THR A 154 10.66 18.61 -16.31
C THR A 154 10.23 19.70 -17.29
N THR A 155 9.70 19.31 -18.46
CA THR A 155 9.03 20.24 -19.37
C THR A 155 7.72 20.73 -18.75
N SER A 156 7.61 22.04 -18.53
CA SER A 156 6.40 22.67 -17.98
C SER A 156 5.21 22.50 -18.91
N VAL A 157 4.18 21.76 -18.47
CA VAL A 157 2.88 21.76 -19.14
C VAL A 157 2.24 23.14 -18.96
N ALA A 158 1.98 23.84 -20.07
CA ALA A 158 1.29 25.12 -20.05
C ALA A 158 -0.22 24.90 -19.97
N ALA A 159 -0.89 25.70 -19.12
CA ALA A 159 -2.33 25.97 -19.00
C ALA A 159 -3.33 24.96 -19.61
N GLU A 160 -4.18 24.42 -18.73
CA GLU A 160 -5.31 23.54 -19.04
C GLU A 160 -6.09 23.91 -20.34
N PRO A 161 -6.26 22.98 -21.29
CA PRO A 161 -7.38 23.08 -22.21
C PRO A 161 -8.66 22.80 -21.43
N LYS A 162 -9.44 23.85 -21.12
CA LYS A 162 -10.81 23.67 -20.60
C LYS A 162 -11.57 22.69 -21.49
N PRO A 163 -12.23 21.65 -20.94
CA PRO A 163 -13.07 20.77 -21.73
C PRO A 163 -14.23 21.60 -22.29
N THR A 164 -14.11 21.96 -23.57
CA THR A 164 -15.18 22.63 -24.29
C THR A 164 -16.17 21.53 -24.63
N VAL A 165 -17.25 21.44 -23.84
CA VAL A 165 -18.29 20.41 -23.99
C VAL A 165 -19.01 20.63 -25.32
N SER A 166 -18.45 20.08 -26.38
CA SER A 166 -19.14 19.80 -27.63
C SER A 166 -20.21 18.78 -27.32
N SER A 167 -21.47 19.14 -27.52
CA SER A 167 -22.61 18.25 -27.34
C SER A 167 -22.69 17.23 -28.48
N THR A 168 -21.73 16.31 -28.53
CA THR A 168 -21.89 15.05 -29.24
C THR A 168 -22.95 14.23 -28.52
N GLU A 169 -23.96 13.75 -29.24
CA GLU A 169 -24.89 12.76 -28.71
C GLU A 169 -24.09 11.53 -28.30
N GLU A 170 -24.07 11.25 -27.00
CA GLU A 170 -23.15 10.30 -26.40
C GLU A 170 -23.60 8.87 -26.74
N SER A 171 -23.00 8.28 -27.77
CA SER A 171 -23.48 7.05 -28.42
C SER A 171 -23.75 5.91 -27.43
N ALA A 172 -24.85 5.19 -27.67
CA ALA A 172 -25.12 3.94 -26.96
C ALA A 172 -24.14 2.85 -27.41
N ILE A 173 -23.82 1.92 -26.52
CA ILE A 173 -23.03 0.72 -26.89
C ILE A 173 -23.85 -0.09 -27.90
N SER A 174 -23.24 -0.46 -29.02
CA SER A 174 -23.91 -1.23 -30.07
C SER A 174 -24.21 -2.68 -29.64
N SER A 175 -25.14 -3.34 -30.34
CA SER A 175 -25.45 -4.77 -30.13
C SER A 175 -24.22 -5.64 -30.39
N GLU A 176 -23.40 -5.24 -31.36
CA GLU A 176 -22.14 -5.87 -31.76
C GLU A 176 -21.10 -5.74 -30.64
N GLU A 177 -20.95 -4.56 -30.03
CA GLU A 177 -20.05 -4.34 -28.90
C GLU A 177 -20.53 -5.04 -27.64
N MET A 178 -21.82 -5.01 -27.32
CA MET A 178 -22.39 -5.80 -26.22
C MET A 178 -22.10 -7.30 -26.40
N SER A 179 -22.24 -7.80 -27.63
CA SER A 179 -21.90 -9.19 -27.97
C SER A 179 -20.40 -9.47 -27.82
N LYS A 180 -19.53 -8.52 -28.20
CA LYS A 180 -18.07 -8.62 -28.08
C LYS A 180 -17.62 -8.59 -26.61
N ILE A 181 -18.15 -7.69 -25.79
CA ILE A 181 -17.87 -7.63 -24.34
C ILE A 181 -18.37 -8.91 -23.66
N LYS A 182 -19.57 -9.41 -24.00
CA LYS A 182 -20.12 -10.68 -23.50
C LYS A 182 -19.22 -11.87 -23.84
N HIS A 183 -18.71 -11.93 -25.08
CA HIS A 183 -17.76 -12.95 -25.52
C HIS A 183 -16.40 -12.83 -24.80
N ASN A 184 -15.83 -11.64 -24.71
CA ASN A 184 -14.56 -11.38 -24.02
C ASN A 184 -14.65 -11.75 -22.52
N GLN A 185 -15.76 -11.41 -21.86
CA GLN A 185 -16.03 -11.78 -20.46
C GLN A 185 -16.13 -13.31 -20.29
N ILE A 186 -16.85 -14.01 -21.18
CA ILE A 186 -16.94 -15.49 -21.11
C ILE A 186 -15.56 -16.13 -21.33
N GLU A 187 -14.78 -15.69 -22.33
CA GLU A 187 -13.44 -16.24 -22.57
C GLU A 187 -12.45 -15.91 -21.44
N TYR A 188 -12.55 -14.75 -20.79
CA TYR A 188 -11.77 -14.45 -19.58
C TYR A 188 -12.09 -15.41 -18.42
N LEU A 189 -13.38 -15.70 -18.21
CA LEU A 189 -13.86 -16.53 -17.09
C LEU A 189 -13.57 -18.03 -17.28
N ILE A 190 -13.78 -18.58 -18.48
CA ILE A 190 -13.73 -20.03 -18.75
C ILE A 190 -12.79 -20.44 -19.89
N GLY A 191 -12.14 -19.50 -20.58
CA GLY A 191 -11.30 -19.79 -21.75
C GLY A 191 -12.09 -20.36 -22.93
N ASN A 192 -11.37 -20.94 -23.88
CA ASN A 192 -11.92 -21.73 -24.98
C ASN A 192 -11.22 -23.10 -25.06
N GLU A 193 -11.77 -24.02 -25.85
CA GLU A 193 -11.25 -25.39 -25.92
C GLU A 193 -9.77 -25.44 -26.35
N THR A 194 -9.32 -24.55 -27.23
CA THR A 194 -7.91 -24.49 -27.67
C THR A 194 -6.98 -24.10 -26.51
N ILE A 195 -7.27 -22.97 -25.85
CA ILE A 195 -6.49 -22.46 -24.71
C ILE A 195 -6.46 -23.49 -23.57
N ASN A 196 -7.62 -24.09 -23.26
CA ASN A 196 -7.78 -25.01 -22.14
C ASN A 196 -7.24 -26.43 -22.42
N ASN A 197 -6.99 -26.79 -23.68
CA ASN A 197 -6.38 -28.06 -24.07
C ASN A 197 -4.86 -27.99 -24.27
N ASP A 198 -4.26 -26.80 -24.11
CA ASP A 198 -2.81 -26.61 -24.05
C ASP A 198 -2.20 -27.41 -22.88
N PRO A 199 -1.06 -28.11 -23.07
CA PRO A 199 -0.38 -28.83 -22.00
C PRO A 199 -0.11 -28.03 -20.71
N VAL A 200 0.18 -26.72 -20.79
CA VAL A 200 0.44 -25.91 -19.57
C VAL A 200 -0.84 -25.68 -18.75
N ASN A 201 -2.00 -25.64 -19.40
CA ASN A 201 -3.30 -25.47 -18.73
C ASN A 201 -3.84 -26.77 -18.12
N LYS A 202 -3.26 -27.94 -18.42
CA LYS A 202 -3.72 -29.24 -17.91
C LYS A 202 -3.96 -29.22 -16.39
N ALA A 203 -2.96 -28.77 -15.62
CA ALA A 203 -3.05 -28.75 -14.16
C ALA A 203 -4.13 -27.80 -13.63
N LYS A 204 -4.37 -26.68 -14.32
CA LYS A 204 -5.45 -25.73 -14.02
C LYS A 204 -6.82 -26.35 -14.30
N MET A 205 -6.99 -27.05 -15.41
CA MET A 205 -8.25 -27.72 -15.77
C MET A 205 -8.57 -28.91 -14.85
N GLU A 206 -7.58 -29.72 -14.50
CA GLU A 206 -7.72 -30.79 -13.49
C GLU A 206 -8.05 -30.22 -12.10
N SER A 207 -7.50 -29.05 -11.75
CA SER A 207 -7.80 -28.32 -10.51
C SER A 207 -9.23 -27.76 -10.49
N ILE A 208 -9.71 -27.19 -11.60
CA ILE A 208 -11.10 -26.73 -11.78
C ILE A 208 -12.07 -27.91 -11.61
N ALA A 209 -11.87 -29.00 -12.35
CA ALA A 209 -12.69 -30.21 -12.25
C ALA A 209 -12.75 -30.77 -10.81
N LYS A 210 -11.59 -30.84 -10.14
CA LYS A 210 -11.46 -31.32 -8.77
C LYS A 210 -12.20 -30.41 -7.76
N LYS A 211 -12.08 -29.09 -7.89
CA LYS A 211 -12.76 -28.12 -7.02
C LYS A 211 -14.27 -28.20 -7.18
N GLY A 212 -14.77 -28.12 -8.41
CA GLY A 212 -16.21 -28.19 -8.67
C GLY A 212 -16.82 -29.51 -8.20
N LYS A 213 -16.14 -30.65 -8.43
CA LYS A 213 -16.59 -31.95 -7.90
C LYS A 213 -16.60 -32.00 -6.37
N ALA A 214 -15.66 -31.34 -5.69
CA ALA A 214 -15.62 -31.30 -4.23
C ALA A 214 -16.68 -30.37 -3.60
N ASN A 215 -17.26 -29.48 -4.40
CA ASN A 215 -18.20 -28.44 -3.97
C ASN A 215 -19.62 -28.61 -4.55
N ILE A 216 -19.96 -29.73 -5.19
CA ILE A 216 -21.35 -30.03 -5.59
C ILE A 216 -22.23 -29.97 -4.33
N PRO A 217 -23.29 -29.14 -4.31
CA PRO A 217 -24.11 -28.99 -3.12
C PRO A 217 -25.08 -30.17 -2.95
N ASP A 218 -25.23 -30.63 -1.72
CA ASP A 218 -26.23 -31.61 -1.27
C ASP A 218 -26.64 -31.17 0.15
N PHE A 219 -27.87 -30.68 0.30
CA PHE A 219 -28.26 -29.88 1.47
C PHE A 219 -29.74 -30.04 1.84
N ASP A 220 -30.05 -29.81 3.12
CA ASP A 220 -31.42 -29.75 3.64
C ASP A 220 -32.08 -28.41 3.25
N HIS A 221 -33.10 -28.42 2.40
CA HIS A 221 -33.87 -27.22 2.05
C HIS A 221 -34.63 -26.61 3.25
N ALA A 222 -34.88 -27.38 4.32
CA ALA A 222 -35.36 -26.87 5.60
C ALA A 222 -34.21 -26.46 6.54
N GLY A 223 -32.96 -26.58 6.09
CA GLY A 223 -31.71 -26.33 6.82
C GLY A 223 -31.32 -24.85 6.88
N ASN A 224 -30.10 -24.59 7.36
CA ASN A 224 -29.51 -23.24 7.50
C ASN A 224 -28.13 -23.11 6.83
N ALA A 225 -27.76 -24.02 5.93
CA ALA A 225 -26.50 -24.00 5.19
C ALA A 225 -26.61 -24.81 3.88
N VAL A 226 -25.88 -24.41 2.84
CA VAL A 226 -25.64 -25.26 1.65
C VAL A 226 -24.48 -26.23 1.89
N TYR A 227 -23.50 -25.82 2.70
CA TYR A 227 -22.37 -26.64 3.12
C TYR A 227 -22.33 -26.63 4.65
N GLU A 228 -22.32 -27.81 5.30
CA GLU A 228 -22.45 -28.00 6.76
C GLU A 228 -21.66 -26.99 7.62
N LYS A 229 -20.45 -26.60 7.19
CA LYS A 229 -19.54 -25.71 7.93
C LYS A 229 -19.76 -24.21 7.68
N LEU A 230 -20.58 -23.85 6.69
CA LEU A 230 -20.88 -22.48 6.26
C LEU A 230 -22.34 -22.13 6.60
N VAL A 231 -22.63 -22.08 7.90
CA VAL A 231 -23.96 -21.75 8.43
C VAL A 231 -24.33 -20.30 8.13
N LEU A 232 -25.54 -20.09 7.61
CA LEU A 232 -26.04 -18.81 7.09
C LEU A 232 -27.06 -18.13 8.02
N ASP A 233 -27.73 -18.88 8.89
CA ASP A 233 -28.59 -18.36 9.96
C ASP A 233 -28.52 -19.21 11.24
N ASN A 234 -28.94 -18.67 12.38
CA ASN A 234 -28.90 -19.37 13.68
C ASN A 234 -30.18 -20.19 14.01
N SER A 235 -31.09 -20.42 13.07
CA SER A 235 -32.38 -21.11 13.32
C SER A 235 -32.28 -22.56 13.78
N LYS A 236 -31.12 -23.20 13.58
CA LYS A 236 -30.82 -24.56 14.07
C LYS A 236 -30.05 -24.59 15.40
N GLY A 237 -29.98 -23.46 16.11
CA GLY A 237 -29.35 -23.38 17.44
C GLY A 237 -27.82 -23.26 17.40
N THR A 238 -27.27 -22.68 16.32
CA THR A 238 -25.87 -22.26 16.27
C THR A 238 -25.67 -20.90 16.91
N ASP A 239 -24.46 -20.64 17.40
CA ASP A 239 -24.04 -19.36 17.96
C ASP A 239 -22.97 -18.74 17.07
N LYS A 240 -23.43 -17.99 16.06
CA LYS A 240 -22.60 -17.29 15.07
C LYS A 240 -22.92 -15.81 15.04
N THR A 241 -21.88 -14.97 14.98
CA THR A 241 -22.04 -13.52 14.86
C THR A 241 -22.57 -13.14 13.47
N VAL A 242 -23.19 -11.97 13.32
CA VAL A 242 -23.62 -11.48 12.00
C VAL A 242 -22.45 -11.33 11.02
N ALA A 243 -21.23 -11.07 11.53
CA ALA A 243 -20.01 -11.08 10.74
C ALA A 243 -19.68 -12.49 10.21
N ASP A 244 -19.66 -13.52 11.06
CA ASP A 244 -19.49 -14.93 10.64
C ASP A 244 -20.51 -15.31 9.55
N LEU A 245 -21.80 -15.01 9.78
CA LEU A 245 -22.88 -15.38 8.87
C LEU A 245 -22.70 -14.71 7.49
N SER A 246 -22.32 -13.43 7.46
CA SER A 246 -22.04 -12.71 6.20
C SER A 246 -20.82 -13.29 5.45
N ALA A 247 -19.76 -13.68 6.17
CA ALA A 247 -18.59 -14.31 5.58
C ALA A 247 -18.88 -15.74 5.07
N ASN A 248 -19.76 -16.48 5.75
CA ASN A 248 -20.22 -17.80 5.32
C ASN A 248 -21.09 -17.72 4.06
N LEU A 249 -21.87 -16.65 3.87
CA LEU A 249 -22.66 -16.41 2.67
C LEU A 249 -21.75 -16.21 1.44
N GLY A 250 -20.79 -15.29 1.50
CA GLY A 250 -19.80 -15.10 0.42
C GLY A 250 -18.96 -16.35 0.15
N SER A 251 -18.58 -17.08 1.20
CA SER A 251 -17.87 -18.37 1.07
C SER A 251 -18.71 -19.45 0.39
N THR A 252 -20.02 -19.47 0.64
CA THR A 252 -20.97 -20.40 0.00
C THR A 252 -21.09 -20.11 -1.49
N TYR A 253 -21.27 -18.84 -1.86
CA TYR A 253 -21.29 -18.42 -3.26
C TYR A 253 -19.95 -18.67 -3.98
N THR A 254 -18.82 -18.50 -3.30
CA THR A 254 -17.48 -18.84 -3.83
C THR A 254 -17.35 -20.34 -4.15
N ASN A 255 -17.86 -21.21 -3.26
CA ASN A 255 -17.86 -22.65 -3.50
C ASN A 255 -18.78 -23.03 -4.67
N LEU A 256 -20.00 -22.49 -4.73
CA LEU A 256 -20.94 -22.71 -5.84
C LEU A 256 -20.37 -22.24 -7.19
N TYR A 257 -19.69 -21.09 -7.23
CA TYR A 257 -19.02 -20.61 -8.43
C TYR A 257 -17.92 -21.57 -8.93
N SER A 258 -17.23 -22.28 -8.04
CA SER A 258 -16.29 -23.33 -8.46
C SER A 258 -16.96 -24.54 -9.11
N VAL A 259 -18.25 -24.81 -8.82
CA VAL A 259 -19.07 -25.80 -9.52
C VAL A 259 -19.47 -25.27 -10.90
N ALA A 260 -19.85 -23.98 -11.00
CA ALA A 260 -20.21 -23.33 -12.25
C ALA A 260 -19.04 -23.35 -13.26
N LEU A 261 -17.84 -22.96 -12.82
CA LEU A 261 -16.62 -23.04 -13.63
C LEU A 261 -16.36 -24.49 -14.08
N ALA A 262 -16.47 -25.47 -13.19
CA ALA A 262 -16.26 -26.87 -13.54
C ALA A 262 -17.31 -27.42 -14.53
N TYR A 263 -18.56 -26.96 -14.48
CA TYR A 263 -19.59 -27.29 -15.46
C TYR A 263 -19.33 -26.61 -16.82
N ALA A 264 -18.96 -25.33 -16.82
CA ALA A 264 -18.91 -24.49 -18.03
C ALA A 264 -17.58 -24.60 -18.81
N THR A 265 -16.43 -24.79 -18.15
CA THR A 265 -15.10 -24.72 -18.77
C THR A 265 -14.83 -25.85 -19.76
N PRO A 266 -14.69 -25.57 -21.09
CA PRO A 266 -14.47 -26.60 -22.10
C PRO A 266 -13.01 -27.09 -22.07
N SER A 267 -12.78 -28.36 -21.73
CA SER A 267 -11.46 -29.01 -21.83
C SER A 267 -11.57 -30.52 -21.79
N LYS A 268 -10.71 -31.24 -22.54
CA LYS A 268 -10.53 -32.70 -22.42
C LYS A 268 -9.93 -33.12 -21.08
N TYR A 269 -9.36 -32.17 -20.32
CA TYR A 269 -8.83 -32.37 -18.98
C TYR A 269 -9.87 -32.06 -17.88
N ASN A 270 -10.97 -31.37 -18.20
CA ASN A 270 -12.04 -31.06 -17.25
C ASN A 270 -13.12 -32.17 -17.28
N THR A 271 -13.04 -33.10 -16.34
CA THR A 271 -14.00 -34.22 -16.21
C THR A 271 -15.40 -33.81 -15.72
N MET A 272 -15.62 -32.54 -15.38
CA MET A 272 -16.91 -32.00 -14.96
C MET A 272 -17.64 -31.20 -16.06
N TYR A 273 -16.99 -30.95 -17.21
CA TYR A 273 -17.58 -30.17 -18.31
C TYR A 273 -18.93 -30.76 -18.75
N LYS A 274 -19.99 -29.94 -18.72
CA LYS A 274 -21.39 -30.30 -19.01
C LYS A 274 -21.99 -31.43 -18.16
N ASN A 275 -21.42 -31.72 -16.99
CA ASN A 275 -21.98 -32.67 -16.02
C ASN A 275 -23.36 -32.19 -15.50
N GLN A 276 -24.42 -32.99 -15.74
CA GLN A 276 -25.80 -32.59 -15.43
C GLN A 276 -26.16 -32.70 -13.93
N GLU A 277 -25.49 -33.56 -13.16
CA GLU A 277 -25.68 -33.70 -11.71
C GLU A 277 -25.23 -32.41 -11.00
N ALA A 278 -23.99 -31.98 -11.28
CA ALA A 278 -23.43 -30.73 -10.77
C ALA A 278 -24.26 -29.51 -11.20
N LYS A 279 -24.75 -29.49 -12.45
CA LYS A 279 -25.62 -28.43 -12.96
C LYS A 279 -26.93 -28.30 -12.19
N ASN A 280 -27.64 -29.42 -12.03
CA ASN A 280 -28.96 -29.43 -11.39
C ASN A 280 -28.86 -29.05 -9.91
N ALA A 281 -27.88 -29.61 -9.20
CA ALA A 281 -27.60 -29.30 -7.80
C ALA A 281 -27.25 -27.81 -7.59
N LEU A 282 -26.43 -27.24 -8.48
CA LEU A 282 -26.06 -25.82 -8.46
C LEU A 282 -27.27 -24.90 -8.67
N ILE A 283 -28.14 -25.19 -9.64
CA ILE A 283 -29.34 -24.40 -9.93
C ILE A 283 -30.34 -24.45 -8.77
N ASP A 284 -30.49 -25.61 -8.13
CA ASP A 284 -31.33 -25.79 -6.95
C ASP A 284 -30.80 -25.01 -5.74
N ALA A 285 -29.50 -25.08 -5.46
CA ALA A 285 -28.84 -24.28 -4.42
C ALA A 285 -28.96 -22.77 -4.66
N LEU A 286 -28.80 -22.30 -5.90
CA LEU A 286 -28.96 -20.89 -6.26
C LEU A 286 -30.40 -20.40 -6.03
N LYS A 287 -31.40 -21.21 -6.43
CA LYS A 287 -32.82 -20.89 -6.23
C LYS A 287 -33.18 -20.85 -4.74
N TRP A 288 -32.73 -21.83 -3.96
CA TRP A 288 -32.93 -21.85 -2.50
C TRP A 288 -32.28 -20.65 -1.78
N LEU A 289 -31.05 -20.28 -2.16
CA LEU A 289 -30.37 -19.11 -1.58
C LEU A 289 -31.10 -17.81 -1.90
N GLN A 290 -31.54 -17.64 -3.16
CA GLN A 290 -32.33 -16.49 -3.60
C GLN A 290 -33.65 -16.39 -2.82
N ASP A 291 -34.39 -17.50 -2.70
CA ASP A 291 -35.69 -17.53 -2.01
C ASP A 291 -35.59 -17.33 -0.50
N LYS A 292 -34.52 -17.82 0.15
CA LYS A 292 -34.42 -17.83 1.62
C LYS A 292 -33.63 -16.65 2.21
N TYR A 293 -32.56 -16.18 1.56
CA TYR A 293 -31.65 -15.18 2.16
C TYR A 293 -31.52 -13.87 1.38
N LEU A 294 -31.77 -13.85 0.06
CA LEU A 294 -31.53 -12.64 -0.74
C LEU A 294 -32.81 -11.83 -1.08
N LYS A 295 -33.94 -12.47 -1.46
CA LYS A 295 -35.08 -11.69 -1.99
C LYS A 295 -35.81 -10.79 -0.98
N ASP A 296 -35.53 -10.94 0.31
CA ASP A 296 -36.18 -10.20 1.41
C ASP A 296 -35.39 -8.92 1.73
N THR A 297 -35.31 -8.04 0.72
CA THR A 297 -34.42 -6.87 0.70
C THR A 297 -34.82 -5.78 1.70
N ASP A 298 -36.08 -5.77 2.14
CA ASP A 298 -36.64 -4.92 3.19
C ASP A 298 -35.92 -5.09 4.54
N LYS A 299 -35.40 -6.29 4.84
CA LYS A 299 -34.56 -6.54 6.04
C LYS A 299 -33.20 -5.84 5.98
N GLY A 300 -32.74 -5.47 4.79
CA GLY A 300 -31.36 -5.05 4.54
C GLY A 300 -30.34 -6.19 4.70
N TYR A 301 -29.07 -5.84 4.54
CA TYR A 301 -27.97 -6.78 4.75
C TYR A 301 -27.58 -6.87 6.22
N TYR A 302 -26.91 -7.96 6.59
CA TYR A 302 -26.31 -8.17 7.92
C TYR A 302 -24.80 -8.42 7.82
N GLY A 303 -24.07 -8.08 8.90
CA GLY A 303 -22.63 -8.27 8.97
C GLY A 303 -21.86 -7.27 8.10
N ASN A 304 -20.91 -7.76 7.31
CA ASN A 304 -20.03 -6.90 6.51
C ASN A 304 -20.66 -6.58 5.14
N TRP A 305 -20.90 -5.28 4.88
CA TRP A 305 -21.43 -4.73 3.62
C TRP A 305 -20.73 -5.30 2.38
N TYR A 306 -19.40 -5.47 2.44
CA TYR A 306 -18.58 -5.97 1.33
C TYR A 306 -19.11 -7.30 0.79
N GLN A 307 -19.68 -8.18 1.63
CA GLN A 307 -20.19 -9.48 1.16
C GLN A 307 -21.44 -9.35 0.30
N TRP A 308 -22.21 -8.28 0.46
CA TRP A 308 -23.48 -8.06 -0.24
C TRP A 308 -23.30 -7.22 -1.50
N GLU A 309 -22.38 -6.26 -1.47
CA GLU A 309 -22.15 -5.31 -2.55
C GLU A 309 -21.01 -5.75 -3.49
N ILE A 310 -20.13 -6.67 -3.04
CA ILE A 310 -19.03 -7.24 -3.84
C ILE A 310 -18.98 -8.78 -3.72
N GLY A 311 -18.82 -9.34 -2.52
CA GLY A 311 -18.45 -10.75 -2.31
C GLY A 311 -19.40 -11.77 -2.96
N VAL A 312 -20.72 -11.57 -2.81
CA VAL A 312 -21.76 -12.37 -3.47
C VAL A 312 -21.89 -11.98 -4.95
N PRO A 313 -22.06 -10.70 -5.35
CA PRO A 313 -22.10 -10.29 -6.76
C PRO A 313 -20.95 -10.84 -7.64
N LYS A 314 -19.73 -10.86 -7.11
CA LYS A 314 -18.50 -11.35 -7.76
C LYS A 314 -18.47 -12.84 -8.05
N SER A 315 -19.31 -13.60 -7.35
CA SER A 315 -19.53 -15.03 -7.57
C SER A 315 -20.82 -15.29 -8.35
N LEU A 316 -21.90 -14.55 -8.03
CA LEU A 316 -23.23 -14.74 -8.59
C LEU A 316 -23.34 -14.21 -10.02
N SER A 317 -22.84 -13.00 -10.32
CA SER A 317 -22.96 -12.41 -11.67
C SER A 317 -22.30 -13.28 -12.75
N PRO A 318 -21.08 -13.84 -12.56
CA PRO A 318 -20.53 -14.85 -13.47
C PRO A 318 -21.36 -16.13 -13.58
N MET A 319 -22.02 -16.59 -12.50
CA MET A 319 -22.91 -17.75 -12.57
C MET A 319 -24.18 -17.46 -13.38
N LEU A 320 -24.79 -16.28 -13.21
CA LEU A 320 -25.94 -15.85 -14.02
C LEU A 320 -25.59 -15.75 -15.52
N LEU A 321 -24.37 -15.31 -15.85
CA LEU A 321 -23.87 -15.24 -17.22
C LEU A 321 -23.59 -16.63 -17.81
N LEU A 322 -22.88 -17.51 -17.08
CA LEU A 322 -22.45 -18.82 -17.56
C LEU A 322 -23.57 -19.88 -17.59
N LEU A 323 -24.66 -19.67 -16.83
CA LEU A 323 -25.81 -20.56 -16.73
C LEU A 323 -27.11 -19.93 -17.28
N HIS A 324 -27.02 -18.82 -18.02
CA HIS A 324 -28.17 -18.02 -18.46
C HIS A 324 -29.30 -18.89 -19.05
N ASP A 325 -28.97 -19.74 -20.03
CA ASP A 325 -29.92 -20.60 -20.75
C ASP A 325 -30.53 -21.72 -19.88
N ASP A 326 -29.84 -22.11 -18.79
CA ASP A 326 -30.29 -23.11 -17.82
C ASP A 326 -31.10 -22.49 -16.65
N LEU A 327 -30.96 -21.16 -16.43
CA LEU A 327 -31.63 -20.41 -15.35
C LEU A 327 -32.90 -19.68 -15.83
N GLY A 328 -32.85 -19.08 -17.02
CA GLY A 328 -33.90 -18.27 -17.63
C GLY A 328 -33.92 -16.80 -17.18
N ASP A 329 -34.33 -15.92 -18.09
CA ASP A 329 -34.35 -14.47 -17.97
C ASP A 329 -35.00 -13.97 -16.67
N ASP A 330 -36.14 -14.55 -16.26
CA ASP A 330 -36.86 -14.17 -15.03
C ASP A 330 -35.98 -14.31 -13.78
N PHE A 331 -35.21 -15.41 -13.67
CA PHE A 331 -34.33 -15.64 -12.52
C PHE A 331 -33.10 -14.75 -12.58
N VAL A 332 -32.50 -14.57 -13.76
CA VAL A 332 -31.35 -13.69 -13.97
C VAL A 332 -31.71 -12.25 -13.59
N ASN A 333 -32.83 -11.73 -14.09
CA ASN A 333 -33.25 -10.35 -13.85
C ASN A 333 -33.68 -10.11 -12.40
N GLU A 334 -34.39 -11.05 -11.76
CA GLU A 334 -34.76 -10.90 -10.34
C GLU A 334 -33.54 -11.00 -9.41
N SER A 335 -32.57 -11.88 -9.70
CA SER A 335 -31.30 -11.92 -8.97
C SER A 335 -30.49 -10.64 -9.12
N ILE A 336 -30.43 -10.05 -10.33
CA ILE A 336 -29.76 -8.77 -10.56
C ILE A 336 -30.45 -7.64 -9.78
N LYS A 337 -31.78 -7.52 -9.91
CA LYS A 337 -32.61 -6.56 -9.14
C LYS A 337 -32.46 -6.73 -7.62
N THR A 338 -32.22 -7.96 -7.16
CA THR A 338 -31.95 -8.24 -5.74
C THR A 338 -30.58 -7.71 -5.31
N MET A 339 -29.53 -7.92 -6.12
CA MET A 339 -28.20 -7.35 -5.85
C MET A 339 -28.22 -5.81 -5.89
N ASP A 340 -28.94 -5.22 -6.84
CA ASP A 340 -29.13 -3.77 -6.94
C ASP A 340 -29.73 -3.19 -5.63
N ALA A 341 -30.72 -3.86 -5.03
CA ALA A 341 -31.31 -3.44 -3.75
C ALA A 341 -30.39 -3.58 -2.53
N TYR A 342 -29.25 -4.26 -2.66
CA TYR A 342 -28.19 -4.31 -1.65
C TYR A 342 -27.03 -3.34 -1.93
N LEU A 343 -26.85 -2.87 -3.16
CA LEU A 343 -25.87 -1.84 -3.55
C LEU A 343 -26.32 -0.46 -3.03
N ARG A 344 -25.66 0.01 -1.98
CA ARG A 344 -26.09 1.09 -1.07
C ARG A 344 -24.96 2.04 -0.72
N GLY A 345 -23.73 1.55 -0.58
CA GLY A 345 -22.66 2.28 0.08
C GLY A 345 -23.09 2.74 1.49
N ASP A 346 -23.04 4.03 1.78
CA ASP A 346 -23.43 4.58 3.09
C ASP A 346 -24.93 4.89 3.23
N GLU A 347 -25.75 4.64 2.20
CA GLU A 347 -27.18 5.01 2.16
C GLU A 347 -28.06 4.02 2.95
N LYS A 348 -28.93 4.54 3.81
CA LYS A 348 -29.87 3.73 4.62
C LYS A 348 -31.15 3.37 3.81
N PRO A 349 -31.86 2.27 4.14
CA PRO A 349 -33.00 1.78 3.36
C PRO A 349 -34.07 2.84 3.05
N GLY A 350 -34.58 2.84 1.82
CA GLY A 350 -35.54 3.83 1.31
C GLY A 350 -34.91 5.06 0.66
N SER A 351 -33.59 5.21 0.67
CA SER A 351 -32.89 6.24 -0.11
C SER A 351 -32.99 5.96 -1.62
N PRO A 352 -33.32 6.95 -2.47
CA PRO A 352 -33.44 6.79 -3.93
C PRO A 352 -32.10 6.63 -4.65
N LYS A 353 -30.97 6.64 -3.92
CA LYS A 353 -29.62 6.37 -4.44
C LYS A 353 -29.23 4.89 -4.40
N ILE A 354 -30.02 4.04 -3.72
CA ILE A 354 -29.83 2.59 -3.67
C ILE A 354 -30.21 2.00 -5.05
N GLY A 355 -29.42 1.06 -5.56
CA GLY A 355 -29.64 0.43 -6.88
C GLY A 355 -28.49 0.58 -7.88
N ASP A 356 -27.50 1.43 -7.59
CA ASP A 356 -26.40 1.74 -8.50
C ASP A 356 -25.16 2.25 -7.74
N VAL A 357 -24.03 2.32 -8.44
CA VAL A 357 -22.84 3.04 -7.99
C VAL A 357 -23.19 4.53 -7.79
N ASN A 358 -23.00 4.97 -6.55
CA ASN A 358 -22.97 6.37 -6.12
C ASN A 358 -21.50 6.75 -5.82
N LEU A 359 -20.91 7.64 -6.63
CA LEU A 359 -19.50 8.05 -6.48
C LEU A 359 -19.24 8.91 -5.22
N ASP A 360 -20.27 9.54 -4.64
CA ASP A 360 -20.16 10.29 -3.37
C ASP A 360 -20.19 9.36 -2.13
N ALA A 361 -20.28 8.02 -2.31
CA ALA A 361 -20.25 7.07 -1.21
C ALA A 361 -18.82 6.62 -0.89
N ARG A 362 -18.45 6.70 0.39
CA ARG A 362 -17.12 6.37 0.95
C ARG A 362 -16.68 4.91 0.69
N GLN A 363 -17.63 4.04 0.39
CA GLN A 363 -17.40 2.62 0.12
C GLN A 363 -17.14 2.35 -1.37
N HIS A 364 -17.63 3.21 -2.26
CA HIS A 364 -17.55 3.08 -3.72
C HIS A 364 -16.30 3.78 -4.28
N THR A 365 -15.12 3.41 -3.78
CA THR A 365 -13.85 4.07 -4.11
C THR A 365 -12.75 3.10 -4.54
N GLY A 366 -11.82 3.56 -5.38
CA GLY A 366 -10.61 2.81 -5.79
C GLY A 366 -10.86 1.35 -6.17
N ALA A 367 -10.21 0.42 -5.46
CA ALA A 367 -10.34 -1.01 -5.70
C ALA A 367 -11.75 -1.59 -5.41
N ASN A 368 -12.52 -1.01 -4.48
CA ASN A 368 -13.91 -1.43 -4.24
C ASN A 368 -14.80 -1.05 -5.43
N LEU A 369 -14.67 0.19 -5.91
CA LEU A 369 -15.38 0.67 -7.10
C LEU A 369 -15.04 -0.19 -8.33
N ALA A 370 -13.77 -0.57 -8.49
CA ALA A 370 -13.30 -1.44 -9.57
C ALA A 370 -13.78 -2.90 -9.46
N ASP A 371 -14.03 -3.44 -8.25
CA ASP A 371 -14.73 -4.73 -8.09
C ASP A 371 -16.22 -4.58 -8.47
N ILE A 372 -16.94 -3.60 -7.90
CA ILE A 372 -18.39 -3.37 -8.13
C ILE A 372 -18.70 -3.14 -9.62
N THR A 373 -17.90 -2.33 -10.30
CA THR A 373 -18.16 -1.96 -11.70
C THR A 373 -17.94 -3.13 -12.66
N LEU A 374 -16.95 -4.01 -12.43
CA LEU A 374 -16.84 -5.23 -13.24
C LEU A 374 -18.00 -6.22 -12.98
N ASP A 375 -18.52 -6.28 -11.76
CA ASP A 375 -19.73 -7.06 -11.47
C ASP A 375 -20.95 -6.46 -12.16
N ARG A 376 -21.12 -5.13 -12.17
CA ARG A 376 -22.18 -4.43 -12.93
C ARG A 376 -22.06 -4.62 -14.44
N ILE A 377 -20.84 -4.65 -15.00
CA ILE A 377 -20.61 -5.03 -16.41
C ILE A 377 -21.05 -6.48 -16.66
N CYS A 378 -20.67 -7.41 -15.77
CA CYS A 378 -21.03 -8.83 -15.85
C CYS A 378 -22.56 -9.04 -15.82
N GLN A 379 -23.26 -8.34 -14.92
CA GLN A 379 -24.72 -8.32 -14.84
C GLN A 379 -25.35 -7.74 -16.11
N GLY A 380 -24.78 -6.66 -16.64
CA GLY A 380 -25.24 -5.99 -17.85
C GLY A 380 -25.12 -6.86 -19.10
N VAL A 381 -24.02 -7.60 -19.27
CA VAL A 381 -23.92 -8.59 -20.36
C VAL A 381 -24.73 -9.86 -20.10
N ALA A 382 -25.07 -10.21 -18.85
CA ALA A 382 -26.01 -11.30 -18.57
C ALA A 382 -27.44 -10.93 -19.02
N SER A 383 -27.97 -9.79 -18.55
CA SER A 383 -29.32 -9.29 -18.84
C SER A 383 -29.48 -8.58 -20.20
N ASN A 384 -28.37 -8.29 -20.89
CA ASN A 384 -28.29 -7.46 -22.10
C ASN A 384 -28.63 -5.96 -21.87
N ASP A 385 -28.46 -5.49 -20.63
CA ASP A 385 -28.61 -4.10 -20.18
C ASP A 385 -27.38 -3.25 -20.57
N ALA A 386 -27.40 -2.73 -21.79
CA ALA A 386 -26.34 -1.87 -22.32
C ALA A 386 -26.14 -0.54 -21.55
N PRO A 387 -27.19 0.16 -21.05
CA PRO A 387 -27.02 1.30 -20.16
C PRO A 387 -26.22 0.99 -18.90
N ARG A 388 -26.47 -0.15 -18.23
CA ARG A 388 -25.68 -0.59 -17.06
C ARG A 388 -24.22 -0.83 -17.41
N VAL A 389 -23.92 -1.49 -18.53
CA VAL A 389 -22.53 -1.68 -19.00
C VAL A 389 -21.86 -0.33 -19.24
N LYS A 390 -22.53 0.60 -19.94
CA LYS A 390 -21.98 1.93 -20.24
C LYS A 390 -21.68 2.74 -18.97
N LYS A 391 -22.63 2.81 -18.04
CA LYS A 391 -22.42 3.51 -16.76
C LYS A 391 -21.30 2.86 -15.95
N ALA A 392 -21.29 1.54 -15.83
CA ALA A 392 -20.27 0.83 -15.06
C ALA A 392 -18.85 1.00 -15.65
N ILE A 393 -18.70 1.10 -16.98
CA ILE A 393 -17.42 1.47 -17.60
C ILE A 393 -17.05 2.91 -17.24
N SER A 394 -17.98 3.86 -17.36
CA SER A 394 -17.75 5.27 -16.99
C SER A 394 -17.32 5.44 -15.53
N ASP A 395 -18.00 4.74 -14.61
CA ASP A 395 -17.67 4.72 -13.18
C ASP A 395 -16.32 4.03 -12.90
N PHE A 396 -15.96 2.97 -13.66
CA PHE A 396 -14.63 2.37 -13.55
C PHE A 396 -13.54 3.38 -13.93
N MET A 397 -13.75 4.15 -15.01
CA MET A 397 -12.74 5.08 -15.53
C MET A 397 -12.37 6.17 -14.52
N THR A 398 -13.21 6.49 -13.52
CA THR A 398 -12.82 7.44 -12.45
C THR A 398 -11.70 6.87 -11.55
N CYS A 399 -11.57 5.55 -11.42
CA CYS A 399 -10.44 4.91 -10.73
C CYS A 399 -9.11 5.04 -11.47
N LEU A 400 -9.10 5.53 -12.72
CA LEU A 400 -7.89 5.79 -13.51
C LEU A 400 -7.39 7.22 -13.36
N ALA A 401 -8.18 8.12 -12.77
CA ALA A 401 -7.78 9.50 -12.54
C ALA A 401 -6.63 9.59 -11.52
N VAL A 402 -5.64 10.44 -11.81
CA VAL A 402 -4.61 10.79 -10.83
C VAL A 402 -5.24 11.67 -9.76
N ILE A 403 -5.11 11.29 -8.49
CA ILE A 403 -5.68 12.05 -7.38
C ILE A 403 -4.91 13.37 -7.22
N ASN A 404 -5.63 14.49 -7.35
CA ASN A 404 -5.09 15.85 -7.20
C ASN A 404 -5.47 16.42 -5.82
N PRO A 405 -4.51 16.65 -4.90
CA PRO A 405 -4.81 17.20 -3.57
C PRO A 405 -5.49 18.58 -3.56
N ASP A 406 -5.26 19.43 -4.58
CA ASP A 406 -5.90 20.75 -4.70
C ASP A 406 -7.32 20.66 -5.30
N ASN A 407 -7.72 19.51 -5.85
CA ASN A 407 -9.00 19.32 -6.54
C ASN A 407 -9.54 17.88 -6.40
N ILE A 408 -9.78 17.44 -5.16
CA ILE A 408 -10.35 16.13 -4.84
C ILE A 408 -11.78 15.99 -5.37
N GLN A 409 -12.01 15.06 -6.29
CA GLN A 409 -13.34 14.75 -6.82
C GLN A 409 -14.11 13.84 -5.87
N HIS A 410 -15.42 14.09 -5.66
CA HIS A 410 -16.32 13.28 -4.81
C HIS A 410 -15.85 13.03 -3.36
N GLY A 411 -14.85 13.79 -2.87
CA GLY A 411 -14.20 13.52 -1.57
C GLY A 411 -13.24 12.33 -1.58
N VAL A 412 -12.92 11.75 -2.74
CA VAL A 412 -12.16 10.50 -2.87
C VAL A 412 -10.65 10.76 -2.90
N THR A 413 -9.96 10.27 -1.88
CA THR A 413 -8.48 10.19 -1.82
C THR A 413 -7.93 8.79 -2.16
N ASP A 414 -8.80 7.82 -2.41
CA ASP A 414 -8.42 6.45 -2.79
C ASP A 414 -8.05 6.38 -4.27
N GLY A 415 -6.77 6.15 -4.57
CA GLY A 415 -6.25 6.10 -5.94
C GLY A 415 -4.73 6.28 -6.03
N PHE A 416 -4.24 6.47 -7.25
CA PHE A 416 -2.83 6.76 -7.55
C PHE A 416 -2.57 8.27 -7.62
N TYR A 417 -1.43 8.70 -7.11
CA TYR A 417 -0.99 10.10 -7.10
C TYR A 417 0.20 10.32 -8.06
N GLU A 418 0.49 11.59 -8.39
CA GLU A 418 1.53 11.98 -9.36
C GLU A 418 2.95 11.51 -8.98
N ASP A 419 3.28 11.46 -7.68
CA ASP A 419 4.58 10.98 -7.18
C ASP A 419 4.72 9.44 -7.18
N GLY A 420 3.70 8.72 -7.66
CA GLY A 420 3.63 7.26 -7.67
C GLY A 420 3.03 6.65 -6.40
N SER A 421 2.63 7.44 -5.40
CA SER A 421 1.92 6.96 -4.21
C SER A 421 0.57 6.30 -4.56
N PHE A 422 0.14 5.32 -3.76
CA PHE A 422 -1.22 4.77 -3.82
C PHE A 422 -1.84 4.69 -2.43
N ILE A 423 -3.07 5.21 -2.32
CA ILE A 423 -3.86 5.20 -1.09
C ILE A 423 -5.16 4.41 -1.30
N GLN A 424 -5.58 3.67 -0.27
CA GLN A 424 -6.95 3.19 -0.11
C GLN A 424 -7.37 3.45 1.35
N HIS A 425 -8.67 3.36 1.67
CA HIS A 425 -9.20 3.62 3.01
C HIS A 425 -8.89 5.05 3.47
N SER A 426 -9.01 5.99 2.54
CA SER A 426 -8.79 7.44 2.62
C SER A 426 -7.37 7.91 2.96
N THR A 427 -6.59 7.12 3.70
CA THR A 427 -5.34 7.56 4.36
C THR A 427 -4.28 6.46 4.51
N VAL A 428 -4.55 5.22 4.05
CA VAL A 428 -3.64 4.08 4.22
C VAL A 428 -2.79 3.84 2.96
N PRO A 429 -1.44 3.84 3.05
CA PRO A 429 -0.53 3.50 1.94
C PRO A 429 -0.68 2.03 1.51
N TYR A 430 -1.12 1.79 0.28
CA TYR A 430 -1.70 0.48 -0.05
C TYR A 430 -1.32 -0.15 -1.40
N THR A 431 -0.26 0.31 -2.06
CA THR A 431 0.21 -0.23 -3.35
C THR A 431 0.38 -1.76 -3.31
N GLY A 432 0.87 -2.29 -2.19
CA GLY A 432 1.11 -3.71 -1.94
C GLY A 432 -0.10 -4.55 -1.56
N SER A 433 -1.35 -4.05 -1.63
CA SER A 433 -2.52 -4.94 -1.66
C SER A 433 -3.72 -4.39 -2.45
N TYR A 434 -4.36 -3.29 -2.02
CA TYR A 434 -5.50 -2.76 -2.77
C TYR A 434 -5.07 -2.18 -4.12
N GLY A 435 -3.85 -1.65 -4.22
CA GLY A 435 -3.23 -1.32 -5.51
C GLY A 435 -3.15 -2.53 -6.44
N ILE A 436 -2.76 -3.70 -5.92
CA ILE A 436 -2.70 -4.97 -6.69
C ILE A 436 -4.12 -5.37 -7.18
N VAL A 437 -5.15 -5.19 -6.36
CA VAL A 437 -6.54 -5.44 -6.75
C VAL A 437 -6.96 -4.50 -7.88
N LEU A 438 -6.71 -3.19 -7.76
CA LEU A 438 -7.05 -2.22 -8.80
C LEU A 438 -6.27 -2.48 -10.09
N LEU A 439 -4.97 -2.73 -10.03
CA LEU A 439 -4.14 -3.09 -11.19
C LEU A 439 -4.70 -4.32 -11.93
N GLY A 440 -5.05 -5.38 -11.17
CA GLY A 440 -5.66 -6.59 -11.72
C GLY A 440 -7.04 -6.36 -12.33
N ARG A 441 -7.85 -5.47 -11.74
CA ARG A 441 -9.15 -5.08 -12.29
C ARG A 441 -9.04 -4.23 -13.54
N THR A 442 -8.08 -3.30 -13.62
CA THR A 442 -7.89 -2.49 -14.82
C THR A 442 -7.39 -3.37 -15.97
N ALA A 443 -6.47 -4.30 -15.71
CA ALA A 443 -6.05 -5.30 -16.70
C ALA A 443 -7.19 -6.23 -17.16
N GLN A 444 -8.11 -6.59 -16.25
CA GLN A 444 -9.33 -7.30 -16.60
C GLN A 444 -10.23 -6.44 -17.50
N LEU A 445 -10.47 -5.17 -17.17
CA LEU A 445 -11.28 -4.26 -18.01
C LEU A 445 -10.69 -4.11 -19.43
N THR A 446 -9.37 -3.96 -19.57
CA THR A 446 -8.69 -3.96 -20.89
C THR A 446 -9.10 -5.18 -21.73
N THR A 447 -9.18 -6.35 -21.08
CA THR A 447 -9.56 -7.61 -21.73
C THR A 447 -11.02 -7.60 -22.17
N LEU A 448 -11.92 -7.02 -21.37
CA LEU A 448 -13.36 -6.97 -21.66
C LEU A 448 -13.66 -6.03 -22.83
N LEU A 449 -13.00 -4.87 -22.89
CA LEU A 449 -13.21 -3.87 -23.93
C LEU A 449 -12.45 -4.16 -25.23
N HIS A 450 -11.54 -5.15 -25.23
CA HIS A 450 -10.65 -5.41 -26.36
C HIS A 450 -11.41 -5.67 -27.68
N GLY A 451 -11.13 -4.86 -28.70
CA GLY A 451 -11.79 -4.90 -30.00
C GLY A 451 -13.17 -4.23 -30.05
N THR A 452 -13.45 -3.28 -29.16
CA THR A 452 -14.65 -2.40 -29.18
C THR A 452 -14.23 -0.93 -29.34
N SER A 453 -15.17 0.00 -29.61
CA SER A 453 -14.83 1.43 -29.66
C SER A 453 -14.53 2.03 -28.27
N LEU A 454 -14.77 1.27 -27.20
CA LEU A 454 -14.55 1.66 -25.80
C LEU A 454 -13.12 1.37 -25.31
N GLU A 455 -12.27 0.72 -26.12
CA GLU A 455 -10.88 0.42 -25.80
C GLU A 455 -10.01 1.69 -25.81
N SER A 456 -9.82 2.32 -24.64
CA SER A 456 -9.04 3.55 -24.52
C SER A 456 -7.53 3.31 -24.42
N GLY A 457 -6.76 3.98 -25.28
CA GLY A 457 -5.30 4.04 -25.18
C GLY A 457 -4.79 4.79 -23.93
N GLU A 458 -5.61 5.66 -23.34
CA GLU A 458 -5.28 6.37 -22.10
C GLU A 458 -5.23 5.40 -20.91
N LEU A 459 -6.10 4.38 -20.89
CA LEU A 459 -6.08 3.33 -19.88
C LEU A 459 -4.74 2.58 -19.89
N LEU A 460 -4.25 2.20 -21.08
CA LEU A 460 -2.94 1.55 -21.25
C LEU A 460 -1.78 2.45 -20.81
N ALA A 461 -1.83 3.75 -21.12
CA ALA A 461 -0.81 4.72 -20.74
C ALA A 461 -0.77 4.97 -19.22
N THR A 462 -1.93 5.12 -18.58
CA THR A 462 -2.08 5.29 -17.13
C THR A 462 -1.53 4.07 -16.38
N VAL A 463 -1.92 2.85 -16.78
CA VAL A 463 -1.45 1.63 -16.10
C VAL A 463 0.06 1.40 -16.32
N ASN A 464 0.59 1.73 -17.50
CA ASN A 464 2.05 1.74 -17.73
C ASN A 464 2.78 2.62 -16.70
N ASN A 465 2.24 3.79 -16.37
CA ASN A 465 2.84 4.67 -15.37
C ASN A 465 2.76 4.08 -13.95
N TRP A 466 1.62 3.47 -13.57
CA TRP A 466 1.49 2.77 -12.29
C TRP A 466 2.53 1.65 -12.13
N ILE A 467 2.73 0.83 -13.17
CA ILE A 467 3.69 -0.29 -13.15
C ILE A 467 5.10 0.20 -12.81
N TYR A 468 5.58 1.25 -13.48
CA TYR A 468 6.97 1.68 -13.38
C TYR A 468 7.25 2.73 -12.29
N ASN A 469 6.26 3.56 -11.92
CA ASN A 469 6.42 4.59 -10.90
C ASN A 469 5.91 4.15 -9.52
N SER A 470 4.93 3.25 -9.46
CA SER A 470 4.32 2.80 -8.19
C SER A 470 4.73 1.37 -7.82
N PHE A 471 4.58 0.38 -8.71
CA PHE A 471 4.81 -1.03 -8.33
C PHE A 471 6.29 -1.41 -8.32
N SER A 472 7.03 -1.22 -9.42
CA SER A 472 8.41 -1.71 -9.49
C SER A 472 9.37 -1.11 -8.45
N PRO A 473 9.28 0.18 -8.03
CA PRO A 473 10.15 0.72 -6.97
C PRO A 473 9.87 0.12 -5.58
N LEU A 474 8.72 -0.53 -5.39
CA LEU A 474 8.26 -1.15 -4.14
C LEU A 474 8.41 -2.68 -4.15
N MET A 475 9.08 -3.24 -5.17
CA MET A 475 9.30 -4.68 -5.35
C MET A 475 10.80 -5.01 -5.40
N TYR A 476 11.40 -5.35 -4.27
CA TYR A 476 12.83 -5.70 -4.20
C TYR A 476 13.07 -7.18 -4.49
N GLU A 477 13.78 -7.50 -5.57
CA GLU A 477 13.86 -8.87 -6.11
C GLU A 477 12.47 -9.53 -6.22
N GLY A 478 11.44 -8.75 -6.56
CA GLY A 478 10.06 -9.24 -6.64
C GLY A 478 9.39 -9.57 -5.28
N TYR A 479 9.99 -9.21 -4.15
CA TYR A 479 9.33 -9.14 -2.84
C TYR A 479 8.63 -7.79 -2.69
N MET A 480 7.31 -7.78 -2.49
CA MET A 480 6.58 -6.55 -2.18
C MET A 480 6.98 -6.04 -0.78
N MET A 481 7.39 -4.77 -0.68
CA MET A 481 7.87 -4.18 0.58
C MET A 481 6.76 -4.06 1.63
N GLU A 482 7.11 -4.25 2.91
CA GLU A 482 6.16 -4.20 4.04
C GLU A 482 5.43 -2.85 4.16
N ILE A 483 6.09 -1.75 3.77
CA ILE A 483 5.68 -0.36 4.00
C ILE A 483 4.41 0.12 3.26
N VAL A 484 3.81 -0.72 2.41
CA VAL A 484 2.63 -0.39 1.56
C VAL A 484 1.56 -1.48 1.54
N LYS A 485 1.50 -2.33 2.59
CA LYS A 485 0.57 -3.47 2.68
C LYS A 485 -0.63 -3.25 3.61
N GLY A 486 -0.74 -2.10 4.29
CA GLY A 486 -1.69 -1.90 5.39
C GLY A 486 -1.68 -3.09 6.37
N ARG A 487 -2.86 -3.54 6.83
CA ARG A 487 -2.96 -4.75 7.67
C ARG A 487 -2.51 -6.05 6.99
N GLY A 488 -2.39 -6.03 5.66
CA GLY A 488 -1.99 -7.17 4.83
C GLY A 488 -0.59 -7.69 5.14
N VAL A 489 0.25 -6.87 5.79
CA VAL A 489 1.56 -7.25 6.32
C VAL A 489 1.48 -8.50 7.24
N SER A 490 0.37 -8.66 7.97
CA SER A 490 0.10 -9.78 8.87
C SER A 490 -0.39 -11.07 8.18
N ARG A 491 -0.40 -11.12 6.84
CA ARG A 491 -0.91 -12.28 6.09
C ARG A 491 0.17 -13.31 5.80
N THR A 492 -0.22 -14.58 5.89
CA THR A 492 0.62 -15.75 5.57
C THR A 492 1.02 -15.89 4.09
N GLY A 493 0.50 -15.02 3.22
CA GLY A 493 0.90 -14.90 1.82
C GLY A 493 1.60 -13.57 1.49
N SER A 494 1.97 -12.77 2.49
CA SER A 494 2.72 -11.52 2.32
C SER A 494 4.13 -11.78 1.75
N GLY A 495 4.65 -10.85 0.96
CA GLY A 495 6.02 -10.86 0.42
C GLY A 495 6.07 -11.23 -1.06
N TYR A 496 6.80 -12.29 -1.42
CA TYR A 496 6.88 -12.77 -2.81
C TYR A 496 5.53 -13.24 -3.38
N THR A 497 4.59 -13.68 -2.53
CA THR A 497 3.29 -14.20 -2.98
C THR A 497 2.30 -13.08 -3.34
N ASP A 498 2.44 -11.87 -2.78
CA ASP A 498 1.68 -10.68 -3.22
C ASP A 498 1.93 -10.39 -4.72
N SER A 499 3.19 -10.52 -5.15
CA SER A 499 3.65 -10.23 -6.51
C SER A 499 3.06 -11.15 -7.58
N ALA A 500 2.48 -12.30 -7.23
CA ALA A 500 1.84 -13.20 -8.20
C ALA A 500 0.63 -12.54 -8.89
N GLY A 501 -0.16 -11.74 -8.15
CA GLY A 501 -1.29 -10.99 -8.71
C GLY A 501 -0.85 -9.84 -9.61
N ILE A 502 0.27 -9.18 -9.27
CA ILE A 502 0.91 -8.17 -10.11
C ILE A 502 1.33 -8.80 -11.44
N ILE A 503 2.04 -9.94 -11.38
CA ILE A 503 2.58 -10.62 -12.57
C ILE A 503 1.46 -11.11 -13.50
N GLU A 504 0.33 -11.61 -12.98
CA GLU A 504 -0.82 -11.91 -13.85
C GLU A 504 -1.34 -10.65 -14.55
N ALA A 505 -1.47 -9.53 -13.83
CA ALA A 505 -1.91 -8.28 -14.43
C ALA A 505 -0.93 -7.77 -15.51
N LEU A 506 0.39 -7.85 -15.27
CA LEU A 506 1.41 -7.52 -16.27
C LEU A 506 1.26 -8.40 -17.52
N VAL A 507 1.08 -9.72 -17.35
CA VAL A 507 0.88 -10.67 -18.45
C VAL A 507 -0.37 -10.32 -19.25
N GLN A 508 -1.50 -10.07 -18.56
CA GLN A 508 -2.76 -9.70 -19.20
C GLN A 508 -2.60 -8.42 -20.03
N LEU A 509 -2.02 -7.35 -19.45
CA LEU A 509 -1.77 -6.08 -20.13
C LEU A 509 -0.83 -6.26 -21.33
N SER A 510 0.16 -7.16 -21.24
CA SER A 510 1.07 -7.45 -22.36
C SER A 510 0.38 -8.09 -23.58
N THR A 511 -0.83 -8.64 -23.42
CA THR A 511 -1.66 -9.11 -24.56
C THR A 511 -2.41 -8.00 -25.28
N SER A 512 -2.65 -6.86 -24.63
CA SER A 512 -3.34 -5.68 -25.18
C SER A 512 -2.40 -4.55 -25.58
N MET A 513 -1.09 -4.69 -25.33
CA MET A 513 -0.04 -3.76 -25.74
C MET A 513 0.70 -4.27 -26.97
N SER A 514 1.40 -3.37 -27.67
CA SER A 514 2.27 -3.71 -28.81
C SER A 514 3.60 -2.94 -28.76
N GLY A 515 4.55 -3.33 -29.63
CA GLY A 515 5.82 -2.61 -29.82
C GLY A 515 6.69 -2.53 -28.56
N GLN A 516 7.37 -1.39 -28.39
CA GLN A 516 8.33 -1.20 -27.28
C GLN A 516 7.68 -1.31 -25.89
N THR A 517 6.43 -0.86 -25.72
CA THR A 517 5.72 -0.95 -24.43
C THR A 517 5.46 -2.40 -24.05
N GLN A 518 5.01 -3.23 -25.01
CA GLN A 518 4.85 -4.67 -24.83
C GLN A 518 6.19 -5.35 -24.51
N GLN A 519 7.24 -5.04 -25.27
CA GLN A 519 8.58 -5.60 -25.05
C GLN A 519 9.12 -5.28 -23.65
N LYS A 520 9.06 -4.02 -23.22
CA LYS A 520 9.50 -3.59 -21.88
C LYS A 520 8.73 -4.32 -20.77
N LEU A 521 7.42 -4.51 -20.95
CA LEU A 521 6.57 -5.22 -20.00
C LEU A 521 6.90 -6.73 -19.94
N GLN A 522 7.12 -7.35 -21.11
CA GLN A 522 7.53 -8.75 -21.22
C GLN A 522 8.92 -9.01 -20.62
N SER A 523 9.89 -8.12 -20.82
CA SER A 523 11.22 -8.23 -20.20
C SER A 523 11.18 -8.10 -18.68
N TYR A 524 10.24 -7.30 -18.13
CA TYR A 524 10.01 -7.23 -16.68
C TYR A 524 9.31 -8.47 -16.13
N ILE A 525 8.32 -9.02 -16.83
CA ILE A 525 7.70 -10.32 -16.51
C ILE A 525 8.76 -11.42 -16.48
N LYS A 526 9.66 -11.44 -17.46
CA LYS A 526 10.75 -12.42 -17.56
C LYS A 526 11.82 -12.23 -16.48
N TYR A 527 12.13 -10.99 -16.10
CA TYR A 527 12.94 -10.70 -14.91
C TYR A 527 12.30 -11.31 -13.66
N LEU A 528 11.05 -10.96 -13.33
CA LEU A 528 10.36 -11.46 -12.15
C LEU A 528 10.25 -12.99 -12.12
N GLY A 529 9.92 -13.61 -13.26
CA GLY A 529 9.85 -15.07 -13.38
C GLY A 529 11.21 -15.80 -13.34
N SER A 530 12.33 -15.08 -13.45
CA SER A 530 13.68 -15.64 -13.29
C SER A 530 14.15 -15.70 -11.82
N ILE A 531 13.44 -15.06 -10.89
CA ILE A 531 13.84 -14.95 -9.49
C ILE A 531 13.47 -16.21 -8.71
N LYS A 532 14.49 -16.95 -8.26
CA LYS A 532 14.39 -18.27 -7.61
C LYS A 532 13.43 -18.34 -6.40
N GLN A 533 13.30 -17.24 -5.66
CA GLN A 533 12.41 -17.11 -4.50
C GLN A 533 10.95 -16.85 -4.91
N LEU A 534 10.72 -16.16 -6.02
CA LEU A 534 9.42 -15.74 -6.55
C LEU A 534 8.75 -16.87 -7.34
N LYS A 535 8.24 -17.86 -6.61
CA LYS A 535 7.61 -19.07 -7.17
C LYS A 535 6.18 -18.80 -7.65
N VAL A 536 6.06 -18.18 -8.82
CA VAL A 536 4.78 -17.96 -9.51
C VAL A 536 4.20 -19.29 -9.99
N ASP A 537 3.07 -19.70 -9.40
CA ASP A 537 2.27 -20.82 -9.87
C ASP A 537 1.20 -20.32 -10.84
N SER A 538 1.52 -20.25 -12.13
CA SER A 538 0.62 -19.74 -13.17
C SER A 538 -0.62 -20.63 -13.40
N SER A 539 -0.70 -21.83 -12.81
CA SER A 539 -1.94 -22.62 -12.78
C SER A 539 -3.02 -22.03 -11.85
N LYS A 540 -2.63 -21.12 -10.95
CA LYS A 540 -3.53 -20.37 -10.06
C LYS A 540 -4.02 -19.03 -10.63
N PHE A 541 -3.48 -18.58 -11.76
CA PHE A 541 -3.95 -17.37 -12.45
C PHE A 541 -5.45 -17.46 -12.75
N ALA A 542 -6.15 -16.33 -12.81
CA ALA A 542 -7.57 -16.26 -13.14
C ALA A 542 -7.81 -16.66 -14.60
N SER A 543 -7.20 -15.96 -15.56
CA SER A 543 -7.35 -16.23 -17.00
C SER A 543 -6.55 -17.46 -17.43
N ALA A 544 -7.14 -18.32 -18.25
CA ALA A 544 -6.43 -19.49 -18.81
C ALA A 544 -5.44 -19.07 -19.92
N ASN A 545 -5.66 -17.93 -20.57
CA ASN A 545 -4.73 -17.39 -21.55
C ASN A 545 -3.45 -16.87 -20.87
N ASN A 546 -3.57 -16.23 -19.70
CA ASN A 546 -2.41 -15.73 -18.95
C ASN A 546 -1.46 -16.86 -18.53
N THR A 547 -1.99 -18.05 -18.23
CA THR A 547 -1.18 -19.24 -17.96
C THR A 547 -0.34 -19.65 -19.19
N VAL A 548 -0.88 -19.52 -20.41
CA VAL A 548 -0.16 -19.78 -21.66
C VAL A 548 0.87 -18.69 -21.95
N VAL A 549 0.44 -17.43 -21.99
CA VAL A 549 1.28 -16.27 -22.36
C VAL A 549 2.47 -16.09 -21.40
N TYR A 550 2.27 -16.29 -20.09
CA TYR A 550 3.38 -16.28 -19.12
C TYR A 550 4.42 -17.36 -19.42
N ASN A 551 3.99 -18.59 -19.69
CA ASN A 551 4.89 -19.68 -20.06
C ASN A 551 5.59 -19.41 -21.41
N GLN A 552 4.94 -18.74 -22.36
CA GLN A 552 5.59 -18.31 -23.61
C GLN A 552 6.69 -17.26 -23.33
N ILE A 553 6.40 -16.22 -22.55
CA ILE A 553 7.37 -15.16 -22.20
C ILE A 553 8.62 -15.72 -21.51
N LEU A 554 8.46 -16.69 -20.60
CA LEU A 554 9.62 -17.30 -19.92
C LEU A 554 10.48 -18.17 -20.86
N ASN A 555 9.87 -18.86 -21.82
CA ASN A 555 10.57 -19.79 -22.72
C ASN A 555 11.09 -19.12 -24.00
N ASP A 556 10.61 -17.93 -24.37
CA ASP A 556 11.08 -17.20 -25.55
C ASP A 556 12.46 -16.58 -25.29
N ASN A 557 13.49 -17.12 -25.94
CA ASN A 557 14.88 -16.66 -25.80
C ASN A 557 15.18 -15.30 -26.48
N THR A 558 14.24 -14.70 -27.22
CA THR A 558 14.40 -13.37 -27.81
C THR A 558 14.07 -12.23 -26.84
N ILE A 559 13.23 -12.50 -25.84
CA ILE A 559 12.86 -11.54 -24.79
C ILE A 559 14.00 -11.43 -23.77
N SER A 560 14.42 -10.21 -23.43
CA SER A 560 15.45 -9.95 -22.42
C SER A 560 14.92 -10.13 -20.99
N SER A 561 15.81 -10.18 -20.00
CA SER A 561 15.44 -10.27 -18.58
C SER A 561 15.93 -9.01 -17.88
N GLU A 562 15.04 -8.03 -17.68
CA GLU A 562 15.39 -6.68 -17.26
C GLU A 562 14.51 -6.17 -16.12
N ASN A 563 15.14 -5.61 -15.08
CA ASN A 563 14.45 -4.83 -14.06
C ASN A 563 14.30 -3.38 -14.58
N PRO A 564 13.09 -2.80 -14.66
CA PRO A 564 12.91 -1.40 -15.04
C PRO A 564 13.43 -0.39 -14.01
N VAL A 565 13.75 -0.84 -12.79
CA VAL A 565 14.35 -0.05 -11.71
C VAL A 565 15.84 -0.34 -11.67
N THR A 566 16.67 0.72 -11.63
CA THR A 566 18.13 0.58 -11.59
C THR A 566 18.64 0.49 -10.16
N ASP A 567 19.84 -0.08 -9.99
CA ASP A 567 20.49 -0.31 -8.71
C ASP A 567 21.04 0.96 -8.04
N ASN A 568 20.58 2.16 -8.42
CA ASN A 568 21.11 3.42 -7.92
C ASN A 568 20.06 4.54 -8.04
N GLN A 569 18.97 4.44 -7.27
CA GLN A 569 17.85 5.38 -7.31
C GLN A 569 17.37 5.78 -5.90
N TYR A 570 16.55 6.83 -5.83
CA TYR A 570 15.81 7.22 -4.63
C TYR A 570 14.40 7.68 -5.02
N PHE A 571 13.39 7.19 -4.31
CA PHE A 571 11.98 7.46 -4.56
C PHE A 571 11.35 8.16 -3.35
N ALA A 572 10.74 9.31 -3.60
CA ALA A 572 10.18 10.22 -2.59
C ALA A 572 8.65 10.22 -2.66
N PHE A 573 8.03 9.13 -2.18
CA PHE A 573 6.58 8.94 -2.08
C PHE A 573 5.96 9.77 -0.94
N ASN A 574 6.09 11.09 -1.02
CA ASN A 574 5.68 12.01 0.03
C ASN A 574 4.15 12.14 0.16
N LEU A 575 3.38 11.79 -0.88
CA LEU A 575 1.91 11.77 -0.80
C LEU A 575 1.37 10.54 -0.06
N MET A 576 2.17 9.50 0.16
CA MET A 576 1.88 8.43 1.13
C MET A 576 2.89 8.34 2.29
N ASP A 577 3.67 9.40 2.52
CA ASP A 577 4.69 9.51 3.58
C ASP A 577 5.74 8.37 3.61
N LYS A 578 6.09 7.80 2.45
CA LYS A 578 7.13 6.76 2.32
C LYS A 578 8.36 7.27 1.57
N SER A 579 9.47 6.55 1.70
CA SER A 579 10.64 6.75 0.84
C SER A 579 11.42 5.44 0.68
N VAL A 580 12.03 5.27 -0.49
CA VAL A 580 12.84 4.08 -0.81
C VAL A 580 14.16 4.50 -1.44
N LEU A 581 15.26 4.03 -0.87
CA LEU A 581 16.60 4.07 -1.45
C LEU A 581 16.91 2.72 -2.09
N ILE A 582 17.47 2.70 -3.31
CA ILE A 582 17.92 1.49 -3.99
C ILE A 582 19.40 1.66 -4.38
N ARG A 583 20.22 0.67 -4.01
CA ARG A 583 21.68 0.67 -4.15
C ARG A 583 22.19 -0.71 -4.59
N PRO A 584 23.43 -0.80 -5.12
CA PRO A 584 24.00 -2.09 -5.47
C PRO A 584 24.18 -2.90 -4.19
N GLY A 585 23.50 -4.04 -4.07
CA GLY A 585 23.51 -4.88 -2.87
C GLY A 585 22.33 -4.70 -1.91
N TYR A 586 21.56 -3.61 -1.95
CA TYR A 586 20.47 -3.38 -0.97
C TYR A 586 19.41 -2.34 -1.38
N ALA A 587 18.22 -2.44 -0.77
CA ALA A 587 17.27 -1.34 -0.66
C ALA A 587 16.90 -1.04 0.79
N PHE A 588 16.70 0.25 1.07
CA PHE A 588 16.31 0.76 2.39
C PHE A 588 15.01 1.56 2.25
N ALA A 589 13.95 1.10 2.92
CA ALA A 589 12.62 1.71 2.86
C ALA A 589 12.20 2.21 4.25
N ILE A 590 11.61 3.41 4.31
CA ILE A 590 11.10 4.01 5.56
C ILE A 590 9.60 4.25 5.53
N SER A 591 8.97 4.03 6.67
CA SER A 591 7.56 4.28 6.94
C SER A 591 7.38 5.42 7.92
N ARG A 592 6.76 6.51 7.44
CA ARG A 592 6.35 7.68 8.23
C ARG A 592 4.83 7.84 8.17
N SER A 593 4.31 8.74 8.98
CA SER A 593 2.89 9.09 9.08
C SER A 593 2.72 10.59 9.38
N SER A 594 1.50 11.10 9.26
CA SER A 594 1.19 12.52 9.45
C SER A 594 -0.31 12.77 9.65
N ASP A 595 -0.69 14.04 9.68
CA ASP A 595 -2.07 14.53 9.55
C ASP A 595 -2.75 14.21 8.20
N ARG A 596 -2.02 13.56 7.27
CA ARG A 596 -2.51 13.09 5.97
C ARG A 596 -2.54 11.56 5.85
N ILE A 597 -1.63 10.87 6.55
CA ILE A 597 -1.34 9.45 6.36
C ILE A 597 -1.33 8.70 7.69
N SER A 598 -2.11 7.62 7.75
CA SER A 598 -2.33 6.85 8.98
C SER A 598 -1.05 6.23 9.53
N LYS A 599 -0.95 6.20 10.87
CA LYS A 599 0.17 5.59 11.59
C LYS A 599 0.30 4.09 11.35
N TYR A 600 -0.82 3.44 11.09
CA TYR A 600 -0.95 2.02 10.78
C TYR A 600 -2.33 1.72 10.20
N GLU A 601 -2.58 0.45 9.87
CA GLU A 601 -3.93 -0.09 9.74
C GLU A 601 -4.06 -1.40 10.54
N TYR A 602 -5.10 -1.48 11.38
CA TYR A 602 -5.65 -2.67 12.00
C TYR A 602 -7.11 -2.82 11.51
N MET A 603 -7.57 -3.98 11.07
CA MET A 603 -8.98 -4.15 10.70
C MET A 603 -9.39 -5.62 10.72
N SER A 604 -10.63 -5.93 11.09
CA SER A 604 -11.21 -7.29 11.04
C SER A 604 -10.40 -8.37 11.79
N GLY A 605 -9.59 -7.97 12.77
CA GLY A 605 -8.64 -8.85 13.45
C GLY A 605 -7.34 -9.15 12.69
N GLU A 606 -6.99 -8.39 11.64
CA GLU A 606 -5.66 -8.44 10.99
C GLU A 606 -4.75 -7.33 11.55
N ASN A 607 -3.44 -7.61 11.66
CA ASN A 607 -2.39 -6.69 12.13
C ASN A 607 -2.62 -6.18 13.57
N LEU A 608 -2.75 -7.10 14.53
CA LEU A 608 -3.20 -6.77 15.91
C LEU A 608 -2.28 -5.82 16.70
N LYS A 609 -0.97 -5.75 16.38
CA LYS A 609 0.06 -5.03 17.17
C LYS A 609 0.84 -4.00 16.34
N PRO A 610 0.19 -3.02 15.69
CA PRO A 610 0.80 -2.28 14.59
C PRO A 610 1.35 -0.89 15.00
N TRP A 611 1.27 -0.56 16.28
CA TRP A 611 1.19 0.81 16.83
C TRP A 611 2.23 1.81 16.30
N TYR A 612 3.45 1.34 16.02
CA TYR A 612 4.59 2.18 15.63
C TYR A 612 5.06 1.94 14.17
N GLN A 613 4.29 1.22 13.34
CA GLN A 613 4.63 0.93 11.94
C GLN A 613 4.79 2.19 11.08
N GLY A 614 4.25 3.34 11.50
CA GLY A 614 4.38 4.65 10.85
C GLY A 614 5.25 5.67 11.59
N ASP A 615 5.95 5.31 12.67
CA ASP A 615 6.75 6.23 13.51
C ASP A 615 8.25 6.23 13.13
N GLY A 616 8.54 6.20 11.83
CA GLY A 616 9.89 6.13 11.29
C GLY A 616 10.48 4.72 11.26
N ALA A 617 9.61 3.69 11.21
CA ALA A 617 10.04 2.30 11.09
C ALA A 617 10.73 2.06 9.74
N TYR A 618 11.83 1.32 9.71
CA TYR A 618 12.58 1.01 8.48
C TYR A 618 12.72 -0.47 8.19
N TYR A 619 12.95 -0.77 6.90
CA TYR A 619 13.14 -2.11 6.37
C TYR A 619 14.35 -2.12 5.42
N LEU A 620 15.31 -3.01 5.67
CA LEU A 620 16.52 -3.18 4.87
C LEU A 620 16.49 -4.54 4.14
N TYR A 621 16.32 -4.49 2.82
CA TYR A 621 16.32 -5.63 1.90
C TYR A 621 17.71 -5.77 1.29
N GLN A 622 18.23 -6.99 1.13
CA GLN A 622 19.63 -7.24 0.75
C GLN A 622 19.73 -8.27 -0.39
N ASP A 623 20.57 -8.05 -1.40
CA ASP A 623 20.59 -8.81 -2.68
C ASP A 623 20.74 -10.32 -2.53
N GLY A 624 19.93 -11.11 -3.20
CA GLY A 624 19.98 -12.57 -3.21
C GLY A 624 19.69 -13.21 -1.86
N VAL A 625 19.20 -12.43 -0.89
CA VAL A 625 18.67 -12.93 0.37
C VAL A 625 17.20 -13.31 0.15
N ASP A 626 16.76 -14.44 0.71
CA ASP A 626 15.33 -14.70 0.80
C ASP A 626 14.73 -13.74 1.83
N GLN A 627 14.02 -12.72 1.36
CA GLN A 627 13.53 -11.63 2.22
C GLN A 627 12.48 -12.15 3.25
N THR A 628 11.93 -13.37 3.10
CA THR A 628 11.07 -14.00 4.12
C THR A 628 11.85 -14.44 5.37
N LYS A 629 13.19 -14.52 5.30
CA LYS A 629 14.07 -14.67 6.47
C LYS A 629 14.26 -13.38 7.27
N ALA A 630 13.79 -12.24 6.75
CA ALA A 630 13.90 -10.93 7.39
C ALA A 630 12.52 -10.35 7.77
N PHE A 631 11.51 -10.50 6.91
CA PHE A 631 10.21 -9.81 7.01
C PHE A 631 9.02 -10.73 6.65
N GLY A 632 7.79 -10.22 6.76
CA GLY A 632 6.56 -10.99 6.58
C GLY A 632 6.08 -11.69 7.86
N ILE A 633 5.15 -12.64 7.74
CA ILE A 633 4.36 -13.13 8.89
C ILE A 633 5.18 -13.73 10.05
N ASP A 634 6.29 -14.42 9.78
CA ASP A 634 7.17 -14.94 10.84
C ASP A 634 7.78 -13.78 11.66
N TYR A 635 8.19 -12.69 11.00
CA TYR A 635 8.68 -11.47 11.64
C TYR A 635 7.59 -10.76 12.43
N GLN A 636 6.42 -10.55 11.83
CA GLN A 636 5.29 -9.90 12.52
C GLN A 636 4.89 -10.68 13.79
N ALA A 637 4.91 -12.01 13.75
CA ALA A 637 4.56 -12.86 14.89
C ALA A 637 5.63 -12.92 16.01
N THR A 638 6.89 -12.55 15.75
CA THR A 638 7.99 -12.70 16.74
C THR A 638 8.74 -11.41 17.08
N VAL A 639 8.52 -10.30 16.36
CA VAL A 639 9.12 -9.01 16.69
C VAL A 639 8.46 -8.38 17.91
N ASP A 640 9.25 -7.68 18.74
CA ASP A 640 8.68 -6.76 19.74
C ASP A 640 8.15 -5.51 19.01
N PRO A 641 6.82 -5.25 19.03
CA PRO A 641 6.22 -4.13 18.30
C PRO A 641 6.67 -2.77 18.83
N ASN A 642 7.14 -2.68 20.08
CA ASN A 642 7.68 -1.46 20.67
C ASN A 642 9.13 -1.19 20.22
N LYS A 643 9.75 -2.14 19.52
CA LYS A 643 11.14 -2.10 19.05
C LYS A 643 11.25 -2.43 17.55
N LEU A 644 10.40 -1.87 16.70
CA LEU A 644 10.62 -1.92 15.25
C LEU A 644 11.90 -1.14 14.88
N PRO A 645 12.69 -1.53 13.86
CA PRO A 645 13.91 -0.81 13.48
C PRO A 645 13.62 0.67 13.18
N GLY A 646 14.33 1.59 13.83
CA GLY A 646 14.21 3.04 13.61
C GLY A 646 13.20 3.80 14.47
N VAL A 647 12.24 3.13 15.15
CA VAL A 647 11.20 3.86 15.93
C VAL A 647 11.75 4.46 17.23
N THR A 648 11.05 5.46 17.76
CA THR A 648 11.24 5.97 19.13
C THR A 648 9.92 5.84 19.87
N THR A 649 9.90 5.08 20.96
CA THR A 649 8.69 4.65 21.68
C THR A 649 8.77 4.98 23.15
N VAL A 650 7.62 5.24 23.76
CA VAL A 650 7.48 5.32 25.22
C VAL A 650 7.46 3.90 25.82
N ASN A 651 8.14 3.72 26.95
CA ASN A 651 8.23 2.44 27.64
C ASN A 651 6.92 2.15 28.42
N GLU A 652 5.87 1.75 27.71
CA GLU A 652 4.54 1.44 28.26
C GLU A 652 4.00 0.08 27.77
N GLU A 653 3.05 -0.50 28.50
CA GLU A 653 2.32 -1.69 28.05
C GLU A 653 1.15 -1.28 27.14
N ARG A 654 1.22 -1.65 25.86
CA ARG A 654 0.10 -1.53 24.92
C ARG A 654 -0.58 -2.88 24.72
N LYS A 655 -1.91 -2.85 24.61
CA LYS A 655 -2.78 -4.03 24.42
C LYS A 655 -3.49 -3.96 23.08
N THR A 656 -3.73 -5.13 22.50
CA THR A 656 -4.50 -5.28 21.27
C THR A 656 -5.99 -5.03 21.54
N ILE A 657 -6.75 -4.68 20.50
CA ILE A 657 -8.21 -4.46 20.60
C ILE A 657 -8.96 -5.68 21.22
N PRO A 658 -8.63 -6.96 20.89
CA PRO A 658 -9.17 -8.12 21.60
C PRO A 658 -8.80 -8.21 23.10
N GLU A 659 -7.61 -7.78 23.51
CA GLU A 659 -7.18 -7.79 24.92
C GLU A 659 -7.78 -6.64 25.74
N LEU A 660 -8.20 -5.55 25.08
CA LEU A 660 -8.88 -4.42 25.69
C LEU A 660 -10.39 -4.67 25.85
N TYR A 661 -11.05 -5.15 24.80
CA TYR A 661 -12.51 -5.16 24.69
C TYR A 661 -13.13 -6.56 24.50
N GLY A 662 -12.32 -7.62 24.48
CA GLY A 662 -12.80 -9.01 24.37
C GLY A 662 -13.28 -9.43 22.97
N GLY A 663 -13.08 -8.59 21.94
CA GLY A 663 -13.58 -8.82 20.58
C GLY A 663 -12.68 -8.28 19.47
N ASN A 664 -12.99 -8.64 18.22
CA ASN A 664 -12.21 -8.24 17.02
C ASN A 664 -12.45 -6.79 16.55
N PHE A 665 -13.10 -5.97 17.38
CA PHE A 665 -13.39 -4.56 17.20
C PHE A 665 -13.79 -3.95 18.55
N TYR A 666 -13.64 -2.63 18.70
CA TYR A 666 -14.35 -1.87 19.73
C TYR A 666 -15.81 -1.69 19.28
N SER A 667 -16.77 -1.72 20.19
CA SER A 667 -18.20 -1.65 19.87
C SER A 667 -18.93 -0.82 20.91
N HIS A 668 -19.43 0.34 20.48
CA HIS A 668 -20.15 1.30 21.30
C HIS A 668 -21.25 1.93 20.43
N GLU A 669 -22.37 1.21 20.31
CA GLU A 669 -23.49 1.55 19.43
C GLU A 669 -24.22 2.83 19.90
N PRO A 670 -24.65 3.72 19.00
CA PRO A 670 -24.59 3.65 17.52
C PRO A 670 -23.33 4.30 16.92
N GLU A 671 -22.39 4.75 17.75
CA GLU A 671 -21.26 5.59 17.31
C GLU A 671 -20.15 4.78 16.64
N PHE A 672 -19.91 3.56 17.14
CA PHE A 672 -18.87 2.64 16.67
C PHE A 672 -19.47 1.37 16.04
N GLU A 673 -20.39 1.54 15.07
CA GLU A 673 -20.77 0.47 14.13
C GLU A 673 -19.51 -0.02 13.35
N SER A 674 -19.49 -1.29 12.93
CA SER A 674 -18.38 -1.87 12.13
C SER A 674 -18.23 -1.17 10.77
N GLY A 675 -17.16 -0.37 10.63
CA GLY A 675 -16.92 0.43 9.42
C GLY A 675 -17.66 1.77 9.42
N SER A 676 -18.12 2.25 10.58
CA SER A 676 -18.51 3.65 10.81
C SER A 676 -17.32 4.60 10.63
N VAL A 677 -17.60 5.91 10.57
CA VAL A 677 -16.56 6.95 10.51
C VAL A 677 -15.69 6.93 11.77
N ALA A 678 -16.29 6.84 12.97
CA ALA A 678 -15.54 6.81 14.22
C ALA A 678 -14.66 5.57 14.35
N GLN A 679 -15.16 4.39 13.96
CA GLN A 679 -14.38 3.15 13.94
C GLN A 679 -13.19 3.26 12.98
N ASN A 680 -13.37 3.87 11.80
CA ASN A 680 -12.28 4.13 10.86
C ASN A 680 -11.22 5.08 11.46
N THR A 681 -11.65 6.26 11.93
CA THR A 681 -10.77 7.34 12.39
C THR A 681 -9.99 7.03 13.67
N TYR A 682 -10.58 6.30 14.63
CA TYR A 682 -9.98 6.12 15.96
C TYR A 682 -9.45 4.71 16.24
N VAL A 683 -9.92 3.69 15.51
CA VAL A 683 -9.55 2.27 15.78
C VAL A 683 -8.85 1.62 14.59
N TYR A 684 -9.38 1.76 13.38
CA TYR A 684 -8.85 0.99 12.25
C TYR A 684 -7.60 1.61 11.61
N PHE A 685 -7.58 2.92 11.35
CA PHE A 685 -6.44 3.58 10.71
C PHE A 685 -6.23 5.03 11.19
N PRO A 686 -5.88 5.23 12.47
CA PRO A 686 -5.70 6.57 13.03
C PRO A 686 -4.58 7.35 12.33
N LEU A 687 -4.86 8.62 12.04
CA LEU A 687 -3.87 9.61 11.61
C LEU A 687 -2.88 9.95 12.73
N GLY A 688 -1.71 10.44 12.33
CA GLY A 688 -0.78 11.11 13.24
C GLY A 688 -1.16 12.59 13.41
N THR A 689 -0.85 13.19 14.56
CA THR A 689 -1.13 14.62 14.79
C THR A 689 -0.02 15.56 14.26
N ASN A 690 1.07 15.01 13.73
CA ASN A 690 2.18 15.77 13.16
C ASN A 690 1.92 16.12 11.69
N ASP A 691 2.18 17.36 11.28
CA ASP A 691 2.12 17.72 9.86
C ASP A 691 3.48 17.66 9.15
N PHE A 692 4.58 17.88 9.87
CA PHE A 692 5.94 17.72 9.36
C PHE A 692 6.27 16.25 9.07
N SER A 693 6.13 15.84 7.81
CA SER A 693 6.70 14.61 7.24
C SER A 693 6.94 14.81 5.73
N GLY A 694 8.16 14.56 5.28
CA GLY A 694 8.52 14.81 3.88
C GLY A 694 9.96 14.45 3.54
N SER A 695 10.32 14.51 2.26
CA SER A 695 11.68 14.20 1.80
C SER A 695 12.09 14.97 0.54
N ALA A 696 13.35 15.38 0.49
CA ALA A 696 13.96 15.97 -0.70
C ALA A 696 14.86 14.95 -1.41
N ALA A 697 14.75 14.86 -2.72
CA ALA A 697 15.58 14.01 -3.59
C ALA A 697 16.59 14.87 -4.36
N LEU A 698 17.86 14.46 -4.43
CA LEU A 698 18.87 15.12 -5.26
C LEU A 698 19.67 14.09 -6.05
N LYS A 699 19.41 14.04 -7.35
CA LYS A 699 19.87 12.95 -8.23
C LYS A 699 19.36 11.61 -7.66
N ASN A 700 20.27 10.72 -7.27
CA ASN A 700 19.95 9.38 -6.80
C ASN A 700 19.88 9.30 -5.27
N TYR A 701 20.08 10.42 -4.57
CA TYR A 701 20.21 10.52 -3.12
C TYR A 701 18.98 11.17 -2.49
N GLY A 702 18.77 10.94 -1.20
CA GLY A 702 17.61 11.47 -0.47
C GLY A 702 17.95 12.00 0.92
N VAL A 703 17.11 12.90 1.41
CA VAL A 703 17.00 13.21 2.84
C VAL A 703 15.52 13.29 3.22
N ALA A 704 15.16 12.59 4.29
CA ALA A 704 13.80 12.52 4.81
C ALA A 704 13.74 13.02 6.26
N GLY A 705 12.60 13.58 6.65
CA GLY A 705 12.32 14.05 8.00
C GLY A 705 10.90 13.74 8.43
N MET A 706 10.72 13.62 9.75
CA MET A 706 9.43 13.46 10.43
C MET A 706 9.54 14.10 11.83
N GLN A 707 8.47 14.71 12.32
CA GLN A 707 8.27 14.94 13.76
C GLN A 707 7.24 13.93 14.25
N LEU A 708 7.46 13.26 15.39
CA LEU A 708 6.49 12.29 15.91
C LEU A 708 5.21 13.00 16.39
N GLY A 709 4.07 12.42 16.02
CA GLY A 709 2.75 12.82 16.50
C GLY A 709 2.11 11.77 17.41
N ASP A 710 1.17 12.24 18.22
CA ASP A 710 0.20 11.38 18.90
C ASP A 710 -0.75 10.74 17.86
N GLU A 711 -1.49 9.72 18.27
CA GLU A 711 -2.61 9.19 17.47
C GLU A 711 -3.81 10.14 17.55
N GLN A 712 -4.60 10.27 16.47
CA GLN A 712 -5.81 11.11 16.47
C GLN A 712 -6.79 10.76 17.60
N SER A 713 -6.85 9.48 18.01
CA SER A 713 -7.60 9.01 19.18
C SER A 713 -7.16 9.69 20.49
N TYR A 714 -5.86 9.92 20.69
CA TYR A 714 -5.35 10.63 21.87
C TYR A 714 -5.63 12.14 21.83
N ALA A 715 -5.59 12.75 20.63
CA ALA A 715 -5.94 14.15 20.45
C ALA A 715 -7.43 14.42 20.74
N ASP A 716 -8.29 13.50 20.33
CA ASP A 716 -9.74 13.60 20.46
C ASP A 716 -10.32 12.89 21.69
N LYS A 717 -9.49 12.40 22.61
CA LYS A 717 -9.89 11.62 23.81
C LYS A 717 -11.05 12.21 24.62
N ASP A 718 -11.14 13.54 24.72
CA ASP A 718 -12.19 14.26 25.46
C ASP A 718 -13.56 14.24 24.74
N LYS A 719 -13.60 13.67 23.53
CA LYS A 719 -14.80 13.43 22.69
C LYS A 719 -15.15 11.93 22.59
N LEU A 720 -14.31 11.03 23.09
CA LEU A 720 -14.50 9.58 22.98
C LEU A 720 -15.27 9.04 24.21
N PRO A 721 -15.91 7.85 24.10
CA PRO A 721 -16.50 7.18 25.24
C PRO A 721 -15.47 6.92 26.35
N SER A 722 -15.92 6.94 27.62
CA SER A 722 -15.04 6.90 28.79
C SER A 722 -14.29 5.58 29.02
N ASP A 723 -14.63 4.52 28.28
CA ASP A 723 -13.93 3.24 28.26
C ASP A 723 -12.92 3.10 27.10
N PHE A 724 -12.90 4.05 26.16
CA PHE A 724 -11.97 4.03 25.03
C PHE A 724 -10.54 4.31 25.49
N VAL A 725 -9.67 3.30 25.38
CA VAL A 725 -8.26 3.41 25.77
C VAL A 725 -7.45 4.13 24.68
N VAL A 726 -6.79 5.22 25.08
CA VAL A 726 -5.92 6.05 24.23
C VAL A 726 -4.49 6.05 24.74
N PHE A 727 -3.50 6.14 23.85
CA PHE A 727 -2.08 6.15 24.20
C PHE A 727 -1.39 7.42 23.71
N LYS A 728 -0.64 8.09 24.59
CA LYS A 728 0.19 9.23 24.19
C LYS A 728 1.54 8.74 23.65
N ASN A 729 1.97 9.25 22.50
CA ASN A 729 3.27 8.91 21.90
C ASN A 729 4.44 9.67 22.55
N ALA A 730 5.67 9.33 22.14
CA ALA A 730 6.88 10.12 22.41
C ALA A 730 6.93 11.37 21.53
N GLU A 731 7.44 12.49 22.05
CA GLU A 731 7.82 13.65 21.24
C GLU A 731 9.26 13.49 20.72
N ALA A 732 9.47 13.49 19.39
CA ALA A 732 10.81 13.45 18.79
C ALA A 732 10.88 14.08 17.38
N ASN A 733 12.02 14.67 17.04
CA ASN A 733 12.41 15.05 15.68
C ASN A 733 13.32 13.97 15.10
N LYS A 734 12.98 13.39 13.93
CA LYS A 734 13.70 12.27 13.29
C LYS A 734 14.10 12.63 11.85
N ALA A 735 15.31 12.28 11.44
CA ALA A 735 15.83 12.55 10.09
C ALA A 735 16.71 11.39 9.58
N TRP A 736 16.61 11.12 8.28
CA TRP A 736 17.36 10.07 7.56
C TRP A 736 18.05 10.69 6.34
N PHE A 737 19.35 10.43 6.15
CA PHE A 737 20.16 10.95 5.06
C PHE A 737 20.73 9.76 4.29
N MET A 738 20.35 9.62 3.02
CA MET A 738 20.42 8.37 2.26
C MET A 738 21.38 8.57 1.07
N PHE A 739 22.64 8.15 1.26
CA PHE A 739 23.76 8.43 0.36
C PHE A 739 24.11 7.23 -0.53
N ASP A 740 25.39 6.98 -0.86
CA ASP A 740 25.84 5.85 -1.67
C ASP A 740 26.10 4.59 -0.84
N GLY A 741 26.96 4.67 0.17
CA GLY A 741 27.33 3.55 1.04
C GLY A 741 26.50 3.41 2.32
N GLU A 742 25.85 4.48 2.77
CA GLU A 742 25.26 4.56 4.10
C GLU A 742 23.91 5.27 4.17
N ILE A 743 23.19 4.98 5.26
CA ILE A 743 22.04 5.76 5.73
C ILE A 743 22.38 6.35 7.09
N VAL A 744 22.54 7.67 7.16
CA VAL A 744 22.75 8.39 8.43
C VAL A 744 21.39 8.67 9.06
N VAL A 745 21.22 8.39 10.35
CA VAL A 745 19.98 8.59 11.09
C VAL A 745 20.26 9.49 12.30
N LEU A 746 19.53 10.61 12.36
CA LEU A 746 19.62 11.60 13.43
C LEU A 746 18.27 11.70 14.17
N GLY A 747 18.34 11.75 15.49
CA GLY A 747 17.21 12.07 16.35
C GLY A 747 17.55 13.21 17.29
N SER A 748 16.60 14.11 17.54
CA SER A 748 16.72 15.19 18.52
C SER A 748 15.36 15.56 19.11
N ASN A 749 15.35 16.43 20.12
CA ASN A 749 14.12 16.84 20.82
C ASN A 749 13.33 15.66 21.42
N ILE A 750 14.03 14.57 21.78
CA ILE A 750 13.41 13.33 22.28
C ILE A 750 13.04 13.52 23.75
N HIS A 751 11.74 13.55 24.05
CA HIS A 751 11.18 13.71 25.40
C HIS A 751 9.77 13.11 25.47
N ASP A 752 9.24 12.96 26.69
CA ASP A 752 7.83 12.66 26.94
C ASP A 752 7.29 13.63 28.00
N ILE A 753 6.20 14.33 27.71
CA ILE A 753 5.60 15.30 28.64
C ILE A 753 5.13 14.67 29.97
N ASN A 754 4.84 13.36 29.99
CA ASN A 754 4.46 12.64 31.21
C ASN A 754 5.67 12.07 31.99
N GLY A 755 6.89 12.25 31.49
CA GLY A 755 8.12 11.77 32.13
C GLY A 755 8.35 10.25 32.05
N ARG A 756 7.66 9.53 31.18
CA ARG A 756 7.90 8.10 30.88
C ARG A 756 9.25 7.96 30.17
N ASP A 757 10.07 7.01 30.60
CA ASP A 757 11.28 6.65 29.85
C ASP A 757 10.94 6.15 28.44
N MET A 758 11.86 6.33 27.49
CA MET A 758 11.66 5.98 26.09
C MET A 758 12.81 5.12 25.55
N THR A 759 12.51 4.33 24.53
CA THR A 759 13.45 3.54 23.74
C THR A 759 13.53 4.08 22.32
N THR A 760 14.74 4.35 21.80
CA THR A 760 14.93 4.38 20.34
C THR A 760 15.54 3.07 19.91
N THR A 761 14.95 2.41 18.91
CA THR A 761 15.52 1.20 18.32
C THR A 761 16.41 1.57 17.14
N ILE A 762 17.71 1.26 17.26
CA ILE A 762 18.68 1.38 16.18
C ILE A 762 18.39 0.32 15.12
N ASP A 763 18.25 -0.94 15.53
CA ASP A 763 17.84 -2.09 14.69
C ASP A 763 17.24 -3.20 15.57
N ASN A 764 16.47 -4.11 14.97
CA ASN A 764 15.90 -5.31 15.59
C ASN A 764 15.83 -6.43 14.53
N LYS A 765 17.02 -6.93 14.16
CA LYS A 765 17.22 -7.79 12.99
C LYS A 765 16.92 -9.26 13.33
N MET A 766 16.03 -9.87 12.54
CA MET A 766 15.58 -11.26 12.69
C MET A 766 16.48 -12.26 11.95
N PHE A 767 16.62 -13.44 12.54
CA PHE A 767 17.33 -14.61 12.02
C PHE A 767 16.51 -15.89 12.29
N ASP A 768 16.71 -16.92 11.45
CA ASP A 768 16.26 -18.27 11.78
C ASP A 768 17.14 -18.85 12.89
N SER A 769 16.58 -19.62 13.82
CA SER A 769 17.31 -20.22 14.95
C SER A 769 18.27 -21.36 14.56
N THR A 770 18.72 -21.38 13.31
CA THR A 770 19.74 -22.25 12.73
C THR A 770 20.89 -21.44 12.13
N GLU A 771 20.78 -20.12 12.07
CA GLU A 771 21.77 -19.21 11.47
C GLU A 771 22.77 -18.75 12.53
N SER A 772 24.05 -18.80 12.19
CA SER A 772 25.15 -18.49 13.09
C SER A 772 25.42 -16.98 13.08
N VAL A 773 25.00 -16.27 14.13
CA VAL A 773 25.07 -14.80 14.19
C VAL A 773 26.16 -14.28 15.14
N SER A 774 27.08 -13.48 14.60
CA SER A 774 28.13 -12.77 15.33
C SER A 774 27.74 -11.31 15.57
N VAL A 775 28.09 -10.75 16.75
CA VAL A 775 28.10 -9.30 16.98
C VAL A 775 29.51 -8.86 17.34
N LYS A 776 30.14 -8.04 16.50
CA LYS A 776 31.53 -7.53 16.67
C LYS A 776 31.52 -6.01 16.85
N SER A 777 32.58 -5.43 17.41
CA SER A 777 32.63 -4.02 17.79
C SER A 777 34.06 -3.50 17.92
N ASN A 778 34.24 -2.17 17.94
CA ASN A 778 35.52 -1.54 18.29
C ASN A 778 35.95 -1.68 19.76
N LEU A 779 35.20 -2.45 20.55
CA LEU A 779 35.41 -2.68 21.98
C LEU A 779 35.51 -4.19 22.25
N GLU A 780 36.48 -4.57 23.09
CA GLU A 780 36.66 -5.95 23.56
C GLU A 780 35.64 -6.34 24.65
N ASN A 781 35.20 -5.37 25.46
CA ASN A 781 34.13 -5.52 26.45
C ASN A 781 32.93 -4.62 26.07
N LYS A 782 31.71 -5.18 26.10
CA LYS A 782 30.46 -4.54 25.66
C LYS A 782 29.67 -3.85 26.79
N ASP A 783 30.00 -4.11 28.06
CA ASP A 783 29.16 -3.72 29.21
C ASP A 783 29.19 -2.20 29.50
N ASN A 784 30.35 -1.56 29.26
CA ASN A 784 30.54 -0.11 29.36
C ASN A 784 30.94 0.47 28.01
N ASN A 785 29.96 0.61 27.11
CA ASN A 785 30.18 0.98 25.72
C ASN A 785 29.97 2.47 25.40
N SER A 786 30.20 3.37 26.37
CA SER A 786 30.27 4.83 26.15
C SER A 786 31.38 5.25 25.15
N ALA A 787 32.35 4.36 24.89
CA ALA A 787 33.39 4.49 23.87
C ALA A 787 33.09 3.71 22.56
N LEU A 788 31.84 3.31 22.33
CA LEU A 788 31.44 2.67 21.08
C LEU A 788 31.49 3.68 19.92
N ARG A 789 31.98 3.21 18.78
CA ARG A 789 32.18 3.96 17.53
C ARG A 789 31.69 3.16 16.33
N TRP A 790 31.82 1.84 16.37
CA TRP A 790 31.14 0.96 15.43
C TRP A 790 30.82 -0.42 16.03
N LEU A 791 29.77 -1.04 15.51
CA LEU A 791 29.48 -2.47 15.69
C LEU A 791 29.03 -3.08 14.35
N THR A 792 29.20 -4.38 14.18
CA THR A 792 28.58 -5.16 13.10
C THR A 792 27.68 -6.25 13.66
N ILE A 793 26.56 -6.48 12.99
CA ILE A 793 25.80 -7.73 13.07
C ILE A 793 26.16 -8.52 11.82
N GLU A 794 26.73 -9.72 12.02
CA GLU A 794 27.22 -10.56 10.94
C GLU A 794 26.55 -11.92 10.95
N ASP A 795 26.03 -12.31 9.79
CA ASP A 795 25.56 -13.65 9.52
C ASP A 795 26.75 -14.46 9.00
N ASN A 796 27.24 -15.40 9.81
CA ASN A 796 28.41 -16.20 9.49
C ASN A 796 28.14 -17.20 8.33
N ASP A 797 26.86 -17.51 8.06
CA ASP A 797 26.44 -18.44 7.00
C ASP A 797 26.09 -17.70 5.70
N ASN A 798 25.71 -16.42 5.77
CA ASN A 798 25.41 -15.56 4.62
C ASN A 798 25.87 -14.11 4.83
N ALA A 799 27.16 -13.86 4.55
CA ALA A 799 27.78 -12.54 4.69
C ALA A 799 27.09 -11.37 3.95
N LYS A 800 26.19 -11.65 2.99
CA LYS A 800 25.35 -10.60 2.38
C LYS A 800 24.36 -9.95 3.35
N ARG A 801 23.97 -10.65 4.43
CA ARG A 801 23.06 -10.15 5.47
C ARG A 801 23.77 -9.30 6.53
N ASN A 802 25.10 -9.18 6.47
CA ASN A 802 25.89 -8.37 7.39
C ASN A 802 25.43 -6.90 7.34
N VAL A 803 25.42 -6.23 8.49
CA VAL A 803 25.13 -4.80 8.60
C VAL A 803 26.10 -4.17 9.59
N GLY A 804 26.74 -3.08 9.17
CA GLY A 804 27.54 -2.23 10.03
C GLY A 804 26.74 -1.06 10.58
N TYR A 805 27.08 -0.63 11.79
CA TYR A 805 26.52 0.55 12.44
C TYR A 805 27.67 1.40 12.97
N VAL A 806 27.61 2.71 12.72
CA VAL A 806 28.62 3.70 13.14
C VAL A 806 27.97 4.72 14.05
N PHE A 807 28.63 5.13 15.13
CA PHE A 807 28.06 6.00 16.16
C PHE A 807 28.84 7.32 16.26
N PHE A 808 28.12 8.44 16.12
CA PHE A 808 28.67 9.80 16.15
C PHE A 808 28.44 10.51 17.49
N ASP A 809 27.70 9.88 18.41
CA ASP A 809 27.48 10.34 19.77
C ASP A 809 28.32 9.53 20.80
N ASN A 810 28.02 9.69 22.09
CA ASN A 810 28.58 8.87 23.18
C ASN A 810 27.47 8.23 24.03
N ASN A 811 26.29 8.03 23.45
CA ASN A 811 25.15 7.44 24.13
C ASN A 811 25.39 5.94 24.34
N LYS A 812 24.87 5.38 25.44
CA LYS A 812 24.95 3.93 25.66
C LYS A 812 24.04 3.20 24.68
N VAL A 813 24.59 2.24 23.93
CA VAL A 813 23.82 1.32 23.09
C VAL A 813 23.59 0.02 23.85
N ASN A 814 22.34 -0.30 24.17
CA ASN A 814 22.01 -1.63 24.69
C ASN A 814 21.95 -2.62 23.51
N ILE A 815 22.72 -3.70 23.63
CA ILE A 815 22.79 -4.81 22.66
C ILE A 815 22.18 -6.03 23.32
N LEU A 816 21.15 -6.62 22.70
CA LEU A 816 20.45 -7.82 23.18
C LEU A 816 20.42 -8.87 22.08
N GLN A 817 20.80 -10.11 22.42
CA GLN A 817 20.63 -11.29 21.57
C GLN A 817 19.68 -12.24 22.29
N GLU A 818 18.54 -12.55 21.68
CA GLU A 818 17.48 -13.38 22.30
C GLU A 818 16.66 -14.16 21.27
N SER A 819 16.15 -15.32 21.67
CA SER A 819 15.16 -16.10 20.91
C SER A 819 13.75 -15.66 21.30
N ARG A 820 12.95 -15.18 20.34
CA ARG A 820 11.54 -14.82 20.55
C ARG A 820 10.63 -15.88 19.94
N THR A 821 9.54 -16.20 20.63
CA THR A 821 8.54 -17.18 20.20
C THR A 821 7.15 -16.55 20.22
N GLY A 822 6.39 -16.76 19.17
CA GLY A 822 5.02 -16.26 19.02
C GLY A 822 4.22 -17.08 18.02
N LYS A 823 2.92 -16.83 17.91
CA LYS A 823 2.02 -17.47 16.96
C LYS A 823 1.55 -16.48 15.92
N TYR A 824 1.14 -16.99 14.77
CA TYR A 824 0.41 -16.16 13.81
C TYR A 824 -0.88 -15.57 14.44
N SER A 825 -1.58 -16.32 15.30
CA SER A 825 -2.74 -15.82 16.05
C SER A 825 -2.47 -14.65 16.99
N ASP A 826 -1.20 -14.36 17.32
CA ASP A 826 -0.82 -13.21 18.16
C ASP A 826 -0.81 -11.88 17.37
N VAL A 827 -0.96 -11.93 16.04
CA VAL A 827 -0.99 -10.77 15.12
C VAL A 827 -2.08 -10.82 14.04
N ARG A 828 -2.86 -11.91 13.93
CA ARG A 828 -4.04 -12.01 13.04
C ARG A 828 -5.13 -12.93 13.60
N ASN A 829 -6.34 -12.83 13.04
CA ASN A 829 -7.53 -13.58 13.46
C ASN A 829 -7.31 -15.12 13.42
N VAL A 830 -7.61 -15.77 14.56
CA VAL A 830 -7.50 -17.22 14.81
C VAL A 830 -8.19 -18.12 13.78
N THR A 831 -9.19 -17.62 13.06
CA THR A 831 -9.91 -18.42 12.05
C THR A 831 -9.19 -18.53 10.70
N THR A 832 -8.05 -17.84 10.52
CA THR A 832 -7.49 -17.59 9.17
C THR A 832 -6.13 -18.27 8.91
N GLY A 833 -6.13 -19.24 8.00
CA GLY A 833 -4.92 -19.96 7.57
C GLY A 833 -4.34 -20.84 8.67
N ALA A 834 -3.00 -20.89 8.77
CA ALA A 834 -2.30 -21.64 9.81
C ALA A 834 -2.14 -20.82 11.11
N ALA A 835 -3.24 -20.27 11.64
CA ALA A 835 -3.19 -19.30 12.75
C ALA A 835 -2.49 -19.84 14.02
N ASP A 836 -2.68 -21.12 14.35
CA ASP A 836 -2.02 -21.79 15.48
C ASP A 836 -0.55 -22.18 15.21
N LYS A 837 0.06 -21.80 14.08
CA LYS A 837 1.50 -22.01 13.85
C LYS A 837 2.31 -21.13 14.81
N THR A 838 2.86 -21.75 15.85
CA THR A 838 3.96 -21.19 16.62
C THR A 838 5.23 -21.13 15.76
N VAL A 839 5.99 -20.05 15.90
CA VAL A 839 7.32 -19.83 15.33
C VAL A 839 8.27 -19.31 16.37
N THR A 840 9.55 -19.67 16.25
CA THR A 840 10.66 -19.15 17.06
C THR A 840 11.71 -18.58 16.13
N LYS A 841 12.23 -17.41 16.46
CA LYS A 841 13.25 -16.67 15.69
C LYS A 841 14.25 -16.03 16.64
N ASP A 842 15.50 -15.94 16.20
CA ASP A 842 16.54 -15.26 16.96
C ASP A 842 16.66 -13.81 16.50
N TYR A 843 16.89 -12.91 17.44
CA TYR A 843 16.99 -11.47 17.17
C TYR A 843 18.27 -10.89 17.72
N VAL A 844 18.84 -9.95 16.98
CA VAL A 844 19.82 -9.00 17.50
C VAL A 844 19.19 -7.62 17.54
N THR A 845 19.00 -7.10 18.75
CA THR A 845 18.33 -5.83 19.02
C THR A 845 19.33 -4.81 19.53
N LEU A 846 19.31 -3.62 18.93
CA LEU A 846 20.17 -2.49 19.23
C LEU A 846 19.28 -1.32 19.66
N THR A 847 19.48 -0.77 20.85
CA THR A 847 18.63 0.33 21.37
C THR A 847 19.43 1.42 22.08
N TYR A 848 18.96 2.65 21.97
CA TYR A 848 19.24 3.72 22.93
C TYR A 848 18.12 3.76 23.98
N GLN A 849 18.45 4.22 25.19
CA GLN A 849 17.49 4.50 26.26
C GLN A 849 17.53 5.99 26.59
N HIS A 850 16.36 6.58 26.79
CA HIS A 850 16.16 8.01 26.99
C HIS A 850 15.36 8.22 28.28
N ALA A 851 15.89 9.01 29.20
CA ALA A 851 15.18 9.36 30.43
C ALA A 851 14.01 10.30 30.11
N GLY A 852 12.80 9.98 30.58
CA GLY A 852 11.58 10.72 30.22
C GLY A 852 11.60 12.21 30.57
N ASN A 853 12.33 12.56 31.64
CA ASN A 853 12.43 13.90 32.19
C ASN A 853 13.52 14.80 31.55
N ALA A 854 14.17 14.36 30.47
CA ALA A 854 15.27 15.11 29.84
C ALA A 854 15.27 15.04 28.30
N ASN A 855 15.32 16.20 27.64
CA ASN A 855 15.48 16.28 26.19
C ASN A 855 16.79 15.60 25.76
N SER A 856 16.68 14.66 24.83
CA SER A 856 17.81 13.86 24.33
C SER A 856 17.87 13.79 22.80
N SER A 857 18.94 13.16 22.29
CA SER A 857 19.28 13.07 20.87
C SER A 857 20.17 11.85 20.61
N TYR A 858 20.14 11.33 19.39
CA TYR A 858 21.03 10.25 18.93
C TYR A 858 21.59 10.53 17.52
N ALA A 859 22.72 9.92 17.19
CA ALA A 859 23.34 10.03 15.87
C ALA A 859 24.12 8.76 15.47
N TYR A 860 23.64 8.05 14.44
CA TYR A 860 24.31 6.85 13.90
C TYR A 860 24.22 6.77 12.37
N SER A 861 25.03 5.92 11.75
CA SER A 861 24.84 5.44 10.37
C SER A 861 24.57 3.94 10.35
N ILE A 862 23.72 3.51 9.43
CA ILE A 862 23.58 2.12 8.97
C ILE A 862 24.44 1.99 7.71
N VAL A 863 25.28 0.96 7.64
CA VAL A 863 26.19 0.69 6.51
C VAL A 863 25.96 -0.76 6.05
N PRO A 864 25.05 -1.00 5.09
CA PRO A 864 24.68 -2.35 4.68
C PRO A 864 25.83 -3.15 4.04
N ASN A 865 25.74 -4.47 4.17
CA ASN A 865 26.60 -5.45 3.52
C ASN A 865 28.10 -5.28 3.88
N LYS A 866 28.40 -4.99 5.17
CA LYS A 866 29.76 -4.84 5.70
C LYS A 866 30.05 -5.77 6.88
N ASP A 867 31.15 -6.51 6.80
CA ASP A 867 31.78 -7.15 7.97
C ASP A 867 32.65 -6.16 8.78
N ALA A 868 33.12 -6.56 9.95
CA ALA A 868 33.91 -5.73 10.87
C ALA A 868 35.20 -5.17 10.26
N THR A 869 35.85 -5.91 9.36
CA THR A 869 37.05 -5.47 8.64
C THR A 869 36.71 -4.37 7.64
N GLN A 870 35.64 -4.59 6.88
CA GLN A 870 35.14 -3.65 5.88
C GLN A 870 34.56 -2.37 6.53
N LEU A 871 33.94 -2.50 7.70
CA LEU A 871 33.45 -1.35 8.46
C LEU A 871 34.61 -0.57 9.12
N ALA A 872 35.62 -1.27 9.65
CA ALA A 872 36.85 -0.61 10.13
C ALA A 872 37.58 0.13 8.99
N GLN A 873 37.55 -0.38 7.76
CA GLN A 873 38.01 0.36 6.58
C GLN A 873 37.13 1.58 6.28
N TYR A 874 35.80 1.44 6.26
CA TYR A 874 34.86 2.56 6.05
C TYR A 874 35.10 3.71 7.04
N MET A 875 35.38 3.40 8.31
CA MET A 875 35.74 4.39 9.34
C MET A 875 37.01 5.20 9.02
N SER A 876 37.89 4.70 8.13
CA SER A 876 39.08 5.42 7.67
C SER A 876 38.84 6.33 6.45
N GLU A 877 37.67 6.23 5.79
CA GLU A 877 37.32 7.07 4.64
C GLU A 877 36.74 8.45 5.04
N ASP A 878 36.43 8.67 6.33
CA ASP A 878 35.78 9.89 6.87
C ASP A 878 34.56 10.35 6.03
N ALA A 879 33.73 9.38 5.63
CA ALA A 879 32.68 9.57 4.62
C ALA A 879 31.59 10.58 5.03
N VAL A 880 31.33 10.72 6.34
CA VAL A 880 30.17 11.44 6.89
C VAL A 880 30.61 12.42 7.98
N THR A 881 30.18 13.68 7.86
CA THR A 881 30.28 14.67 8.94
C THR A 881 28.88 15.13 9.37
N ILE A 882 28.56 14.95 10.66
CA ILE A 882 27.35 15.52 11.26
C ILE A 882 27.58 17.04 11.42
N LEU A 883 26.83 17.85 10.67
CA LEU A 883 26.95 19.31 10.70
C LEU A 883 26.21 19.92 11.89
N LYS A 884 25.04 19.38 12.22
CA LYS A 884 24.21 19.78 13.38
C LYS A 884 23.13 18.73 13.67
N ASN A 885 22.77 18.54 14.94
CA ASN A 885 21.63 17.73 15.34
C ASN A 885 20.96 18.35 16.58
N THR A 886 19.95 19.18 16.37
CA THR A 886 19.22 19.91 17.42
C THR A 886 17.76 20.12 17.03
N SER A 887 16.92 20.54 17.99
CA SER A 887 15.47 20.70 17.79
C SER A 887 15.06 21.70 16.69
N ASP A 888 15.96 22.59 16.25
CA ASP A 888 15.74 23.49 15.13
C ASP A 888 16.16 22.92 13.76
N VAL A 889 17.13 22.00 13.70
CA VAL A 889 17.65 21.38 12.47
C VAL A 889 18.50 20.13 12.72
N ALA A 890 18.31 19.10 11.90
CA ALA A 890 19.28 18.02 11.68
C ALA A 890 19.98 18.22 10.32
N ALA A 891 21.31 18.07 10.26
CA ALA A 891 22.07 18.30 9.04
C ALA A 891 23.37 17.47 8.98
N VAL A 892 23.67 16.96 7.79
CA VAL A 892 24.77 16.01 7.53
C VAL A 892 25.44 16.34 6.20
N ARG A 893 26.75 16.10 6.11
CA ARG A 893 27.54 16.17 4.89
C ARG A 893 28.10 14.80 4.56
N GLN A 894 27.97 14.38 3.30
CA GLN A 894 28.76 13.28 2.74
C GLN A 894 29.98 13.88 2.03
N ASN A 895 31.16 13.58 2.56
CA ASN A 895 32.38 14.31 2.27
C ASN A 895 32.96 14.04 0.88
N LYS A 896 32.81 12.81 0.38
CA LYS A 896 33.32 12.31 -0.91
C LYS A 896 32.44 12.76 -2.07
N LEU A 897 31.12 12.78 -1.87
CA LEU A 897 30.13 13.27 -2.82
C LEU A 897 30.03 14.81 -2.84
N GLY A 898 30.44 15.48 -1.76
CA GLY A 898 30.29 16.92 -1.59
C GLY A 898 28.83 17.37 -1.45
N ILE A 899 27.97 16.47 -0.94
CA ILE A 899 26.52 16.69 -0.78
C ILE A 899 26.23 16.99 0.70
N GLU A 900 25.40 18.01 0.94
CA GLU A 900 24.92 18.40 2.27
C GLU A 900 23.40 18.24 2.31
N GLY A 901 22.88 17.54 3.32
CA GLY A 901 21.45 17.38 3.58
C GLY A 901 21.03 18.10 4.85
N TYR A 902 19.80 18.61 4.87
CA TYR A 902 19.24 19.38 5.98
C TYR A 902 17.74 19.05 6.16
N VAL A 903 17.31 18.90 7.41
CA VAL A 903 15.91 18.82 7.83
C VAL A 903 15.68 19.95 8.83
N PHE A 904 15.07 21.03 8.36
CA PHE A 904 14.78 22.22 9.16
C PHE A 904 13.41 22.10 9.82
N PHE A 905 13.37 21.53 11.03
CA PHE A 905 12.15 21.34 11.82
C PHE A 905 11.47 22.65 12.26
N THR A 906 12.15 23.80 12.15
CA THR A 906 11.61 25.13 12.51
C THR A 906 12.13 26.24 11.58
N ASP A 907 11.45 27.38 11.57
CA ASP A 907 11.83 28.65 10.91
C ASP A 907 13.16 29.27 11.41
N LYS A 908 13.73 28.75 12.50
CA LYS A 908 14.91 29.31 13.18
C LYS A 908 16.22 28.62 12.80
N GLY A 909 16.14 27.45 12.18
CA GLY A 909 17.28 26.59 11.88
C GLY A 909 18.43 27.27 11.14
N LYS A 910 19.66 27.05 11.61
CA LYS A 910 20.90 27.57 10.99
C LYS A 910 22.01 26.52 10.99
N VAL A 911 22.69 26.39 9.84
CA VAL A 911 23.88 25.55 9.63
C VAL A 911 24.84 26.27 8.68
N ASN A 912 26.11 26.39 9.05
CA ASN A 912 27.16 27.02 8.22
C ASN A 912 26.77 28.39 7.65
N ASP A 913 26.68 28.50 6.32
CA ASP A 913 26.34 29.68 5.54
C ASP A 913 24.84 29.87 5.30
N ILE A 914 24.01 28.88 5.69
CA ILE A 914 22.56 28.85 5.50
C ILE A 914 21.82 29.12 6.81
N LYS A 915 20.78 29.95 6.76
CA LYS A 915 19.75 30.09 7.80
C LYS A 915 18.38 29.97 7.14
N THR A 916 17.52 29.06 7.59
CA THR A 916 16.15 28.98 7.09
C THR A 916 15.30 30.17 7.59
N SER A 917 14.13 30.34 6.99
CA SER A 917 13.01 31.15 7.48
C SER A 917 11.65 30.40 7.34
N SER A 918 11.70 29.10 7.06
CA SER A 918 10.56 28.19 6.89
C SER A 918 10.89 26.82 7.49
N GLN A 919 9.87 26.02 7.80
CA GLN A 919 10.06 24.56 7.86
C GLN A 919 10.35 24.06 6.43
N MET A 920 11.42 23.28 6.24
CA MET A 920 11.73 22.70 4.92
C MET A 920 12.70 21.52 5.05
N ILE A 921 12.74 20.71 4.01
CA ILE A 921 13.75 19.65 3.83
C ILE A 921 14.55 19.98 2.59
N MET A 922 15.88 19.88 2.66
CA MET A 922 16.80 20.39 1.65
C MET A 922 18.00 19.47 1.43
N MET A 923 18.37 19.25 0.18
CA MET A 923 19.71 18.78 -0.21
C MET A 923 20.44 19.86 -1.01
N ARG A 924 21.78 19.85 -0.93
CA ARG A 924 22.67 20.80 -1.59
C ARG A 924 23.85 20.06 -2.22
N SER A 925 24.23 20.46 -3.43
CA SER A 925 25.50 20.15 -4.06
C SER A 925 26.10 21.44 -4.63
N GLY A 926 27.05 22.03 -3.90
CA GLY A 926 27.60 23.36 -4.22
C GLY A 926 26.55 24.47 -4.17
N ASN A 927 26.12 24.93 -5.36
CA ASN A 927 25.10 25.97 -5.55
C ASN A 927 23.77 25.43 -6.13
N SER A 928 23.65 24.13 -6.35
CA SER A 928 22.38 23.49 -6.72
C SER A 928 21.73 22.90 -5.48
N PHE A 929 20.42 23.11 -5.35
CA PHE A 929 19.59 22.73 -4.23
C PHE A 929 18.40 21.90 -4.72
N SER A 930 17.93 20.99 -3.87
CA SER A 930 16.63 20.34 -3.98
C SER A 930 15.89 20.56 -2.67
N ILE A 931 14.67 21.07 -2.72
CA ILE A 931 13.94 21.61 -1.56
C ILE A 931 12.50 21.10 -1.57
N GLN A 932 12.00 20.67 -0.42
CA GLN A 932 10.65 20.14 -0.24
C GLN A 932 9.99 20.76 1.00
N ASP A 933 8.68 21.04 0.90
CA ASP A 933 7.85 21.43 2.04
C ASP A 933 7.27 20.16 2.71
N PRO A 934 7.72 19.79 3.92
CA PRO A 934 7.24 18.61 4.63
C PRO A 934 5.84 18.78 5.24
N THR A 935 5.24 19.97 5.15
CA THR A 935 3.87 20.21 5.64
C THR A 935 2.81 20.08 4.54
N ASN A 936 3.21 20.16 3.27
CA ASN A 936 2.33 20.30 2.09
C ASN A 936 1.34 21.49 2.18
N LYS A 937 1.67 22.54 2.95
CA LYS A 937 0.80 23.69 3.26
C LYS A 937 1.42 25.05 2.92
N GLN A 938 2.71 25.12 2.61
CA GLN A 938 3.41 26.38 2.36
C GLN A 938 3.39 26.73 0.86
N ASP A 939 2.79 27.87 0.51
CA ASP A 939 2.87 28.43 -0.85
C ASP A 939 4.32 28.68 -1.30
N THR A 940 5.20 29.07 -0.37
CA THR A 940 6.63 29.23 -0.61
C THR A 940 7.46 28.88 0.61
N VAL A 941 8.66 28.34 0.42
CA VAL A 941 9.67 28.15 1.48
C VAL A 941 10.90 29.03 1.24
N SER A 942 11.49 29.59 2.30
CA SER A 942 12.57 30.59 2.17
C SER A 942 13.79 30.31 3.04
N PHE A 943 14.98 30.57 2.51
CA PHE A 943 16.25 30.49 3.23
C PHE A 943 17.19 31.66 2.87
N VAL A 944 18.14 31.96 3.76
CA VAL A 944 19.15 33.00 3.60
C VAL A 944 20.52 32.35 3.50
N ILE A 945 21.26 32.65 2.44
CA ILE A 945 22.62 32.15 2.18
C ILE A 945 23.63 33.31 2.20
N ASN A 946 24.84 33.07 2.74
CA ASN A 946 25.94 34.03 2.64
C ASN A 946 26.49 34.06 1.20
N GLY A 947 26.66 35.25 0.64
CA GLY A 947 27.03 35.45 -0.76
C GLY A 947 25.98 36.26 -1.53
N ARG A 948 26.35 36.74 -2.71
CA ARG A 948 25.48 37.50 -3.62
C ARG A 948 25.13 36.61 -4.80
N PHE A 949 23.89 36.15 -4.87
CA PHE A 949 23.41 35.20 -5.86
C PHE A 949 22.18 35.72 -6.61
N SER A 950 21.96 35.12 -7.76
CA SER A 950 20.74 35.21 -8.56
C SER A 950 20.33 33.80 -8.96
N ILE A 951 19.05 33.60 -9.26
CA ILE A 951 18.57 32.30 -9.76
C ILE A 951 19.21 32.04 -11.14
N ALA A 952 19.80 30.86 -11.29
CA ALA A 952 20.22 30.32 -12.58
C ALA A 952 19.08 29.54 -13.23
N GLU A 953 18.38 28.75 -12.42
CA GLU A 953 17.37 27.76 -12.79
C GLU A 953 16.50 27.44 -11.57
N GLY A 954 15.25 27.04 -11.78
CA GLY A 954 14.29 26.69 -10.72
C GLY A 954 13.19 27.74 -10.51
N ASP A 955 12.05 27.28 -9.99
CA ASP A 955 10.86 28.10 -9.68
C ASP A 955 11.07 28.85 -8.34
N ALA A 956 11.89 29.89 -8.39
CA ALA A 956 12.36 30.62 -7.22
C ALA A 956 12.69 32.10 -7.53
N THR A 957 12.85 32.88 -6.47
CA THR A 957 13.34 34.26 -6.52
C THR A 957 14.55 34.45 -5.60
N ALA A 958 15.40 35.45 -5.91
CA ALA A 958 16.61 35.76 -5.15
C ALA A 958 16.73 37.25 -4.85
N THR A 959 16.63 37.62 -3.57
CA THR A 959 16.71 39.00 -3.08
C THR A 959 18.04 39.23 -2.36
N ILE A 960 18.92 40.05 -2.93
CA ILE A 960 20.26 40.31 -2.37
C ILE A 960 20.19 41.38 -1.29
N GLN A 961 20.63 41.05 -0.08
CA GLN A 961 20.72 41.95 1.07
C GLN A 961 22.19 42.10 1.49
N GLY A 962 22.86 43.13 0.97
CA GLY A 962 24.27 43.43 1.24
C GLY A 962 25.21 42.33 0.71
N SER A 963 25.72 41.50 1.63
CA SER A 963 26.59 40.35 1.39
C SER A 963 25.87 38.99 1.47
N LYS A 964 24.55 38.98 1.64
CA LYS A 964 23.71 37.77 1.69
C LYS A 964 22.65 37.78 0.59
N THR A 965 22.04 36.63 0.35
CA THR A 965 20.89 36.48 -0.55
C THR A 965 19.79 35.72 0.18
N ILE A 966 18.56 36.24 0.15
CA ILE A 966 17.35 35.48 0.50
C ILE A 966 16.90 34.77 -0.78
N VAL A 967 16.72 33.46 -0.70
CA VAL A 967 16.14 32.63 -1.75
C VAL A 967 14.76 32.19 -1.27
N THR A 968 13.75 32.39 -2.11
CA THR A 968 12.36 31.99 -1.86
C THR A 968 11.90 31.11 -3.00
N VAL A 969 11.48 29.89 -2.69
CA VAL A 969 11.14 28.83 -3.65
C VAL A 969 9.63 28.60 -3.63
N ASN A 970 9.02 28.44 -4.80
CA ASN A 970 7.59 28.19 -4.93
C ASN A 970 7.27 26.72 -4.60
N THR A 971 6.43 26.50 -3.60
CA THR A 971 5.97 25.17 -3.15
C THR A 971 4.44 24.98 -3.27
N LYS A 972 3.72 26.01 -3.74
CA LYS A 972 2.30 25.97 -4.07
C LYS A 972 2.01 24.95 -5.18
N GLY A 973 1.01 24.08 -4.97
CA GLY A 973 0.59 23.07 -5.95
C GLY A 973 1.71 22.09 -6.33
N LYS A 974 2.71 21.90 -5.45
CA LYS A 974 3.82 20.97 -5.69
C LYS A 974 3.66 19.64 -4.95
N HIS A 975 2.65 19.50 -4.09
CA HIS A 975 2.22 18.22 -3.50
C HIS A 975 3.36 17.36 -2.91
N GLY A 976 4.33 17.99 -2.24
CA GLY A 976 5.48 17.30 -1.64
C GLY A 976 6.59 16.88 -2.62
N VAL A 977 6.49 17.22 -3.92
CA VAL A 977 7.54 17.01 -4.92
C VAL A 977 8.71 17.96 -4.69
N SER A 978 9.93 17.44 -4.83
CA SER A 978 11.18 18.18 -4.68
C SER A 978 11.36 19.28 -5.74
N GLN A 979 11.55 20.52 -5.30
CA GLN A 979 11.79 21.69 -6.15
C GLN A 979 13.30 21.93 -6.30
N TYR A 980 13.79 21.84 -7.54
CA TYR A 980 15.20 22.07 -7.87
C TYR A 980 15.48 23.56 -8.13
N VAL A 981 16.56 24.08 -7.53
CA VAL A 981 16.99 25.48 -7.68
C VAL A 981 18.51 25.54 -7.79
N THR A 982 19.03 26.17 -8.85
CA THR A 982 20.48 26.42 -9.02
C THR A 982 20.77 27.91 -8.89
N LEU A 983 21.81 28.27 -8.13
CA LEU A 983 22.23 29.66 -7.90
C LEU A 983 23.50 30.00 -8.71
N LYS A 984 23.51 31.17 -9.36
CA LYS A 984 24.70 31.76 -10.00
C LYS A 984 25.12 33.04 -9.28
N ALA A 985 26.43 33.28 -9.19
CA ALA A 985 26.98 34.48 -8.56
C ALA A 985 26.45 35.75 -9.25
N ALA A 986 25.82 36.63 -8.48
CA ALA A 986 25.32 37.90 -9.00
C ALA A 986 26.46 38.91 -9.12
N PRO A 987 26.49 39.75 -10.18
CA PRO A 987 27.50 40.78 -10.31
C PRO A 987 27.48 41.73 -9.11
N LYS A 988 28.68 42.20 -8.73
CA LYS A 988 28.79 43.41 -7.91
C LYS A 988 28.18 44.54 -8.72
N GLN A 989 27.24 45.31 -8.15
CA GLN A 989 26.85 46.56 -8.76
C GLN A 989 28.11 47.42 -8.90
N SER A 990 28.42 47.85 -10.11
CA SER A 990 29.46 48.85 -10.31
C SER A 990 28.97 50.15 -9.67
N ASN A 991 29.76 50.69 -8.75
CA ASN A 991 29.54 52.04 -8.25
C ASN A 991 29.88 53.02 -9.39
N TYR A 992 28.91 53.24 -10.28
CA TYR A 992 28.89 54.44 -11.11
C TYR A 992 28.71 55.63 -10.18
N ILE A 993 29.84 56.22 -9.78
CA ILE A 993 29.89 57.49 -9.06
C ILE A 993 29.34 58.55 -10.03
N SER A 994 28.06 58.84 -9.90
CA SER A 994 27.49 60.06 -10.47
C SER A 994 28.25 61.24 -9.86
N GLY A 995 28.74 62.12 -10.74
CA GLY A 995 29.85 63.01 -10.42
C GLY A 995 29.58 63.91 -9.21
N SER A 996 30.55 63.98 -8.29
CA SER A 996 30.53 64.90 -7.15
C SER A 996 30.31 66.33 -7.62
N THR A 997 29.20 66.96 -7.20
CA THR A 997 28.96 68.39 -7.39
C THR A 997 29.92 69.20 -6.50
N VAL A 998 31.14 69.43 -6.98
CA VAL A 998 32.12 70.27 -6.29
C VAL A 998 31.66 71.73 -6.39
N SER A 999 31.32 72.32 -5.25
CA SER A 999 31.13 73.77 -5.13
C SER A 999 32.48 74.48 -5.20
N THR A 1000 32.86 74.97 -6.38
CA THR A 1000 33.97 75.91 -6.54
C THR A 1000 33.44 77.34 -6.61
N ALA A 1001 33.79 78.15 -5.60
CA ALA A 1001 33.60 79.59 -5.66
C ALA A 1001 34.49 80.21 -6.75
N ASN A 1002 34.08 81.40 -7.22
CA ASN A 1002 34.74 82.17 -8.28
C ASN A 1002 36.28 82.22 -8.17
N LEU A 1003 36.99 82.03 -9.30
CA LEU A 1003 38.04 82.96 -9.74
C LEU A 1003 38.40 82.77 -11.24
N LYS A 1004 39.18 83.72 -11.78
CA LYS A 1004 39.26 84.08 -13.21
C LYS A 1004 40.00 83.06 -14.10
N ALA A 1005 39.62 83.04 -15.39
CA ALA A 1005 40.26 82.30 -16.48
C ALA A 1005 41.69 82.78 -16.81
N PRO A 1006 42.44 82.02 -17.64
CA PRO A 1006 42.61 82.52 -19.02
C PRO A 1006 42.70 81.49 -20.17
N LYS A 1007 42.11 81.86 -21.32
CA LYS A 1007 42.60 81.74 -22.71
C LYS A 1007 43.04 80.37 -23.31
N ASN A 1008 42.33 80.02 -24.40
CA ASN A 1008 42.88 79.67 -25.75
C ASN A 1008 43.62 78.34 -26.00
N ASN A 1009 43.68 77.78 -27.23
CA ASN A 1009 42.81 77.83 -28.44
C ASN A 1009 43.41 76.89 -29.52
N LYS A 1010 42.57 76.16 -30.31
CA LYS A 1010 42.94 75.49 -31.60
C LYS A 1010 44.02 74.37 -31.53
N THR A 1011 44.23 73.48 -32.53
CA THR A 1011 43.61 73.16 -33.84
C THR A 1011 43.76 71.62 -34.06
N ASN A 1012 42.87 70.88 -34.75
CA ASN A 1012 42.73 70.71 -36.22
C ASN A 1012 44.06 70.30 -36.91
N THR A 1013 44.24 69.28 -37.76
CA THR A 1013 43.42 68.59 -38.82
C THR A 1013 43.94 67.14 -39.04
N GLY A 1014 43.35 66.19 -39.80
CA GLY A 1014 42.10 66.12 -40.59
C GLY A 1014 42.27 65.38 -41.96
N ARG A 1015 41.23 64.65 -42.43
CA ARG A 1015 41.10 63.92 -43.75
C ARG A 1015 42.01 62.68 -43.95
N THR A 1016 41.73 61.65 -44.79
CA THR A 1016 40.65 61.25 -45.75
C THR A 1016 40.74 59.72 -45.98
N GLY A 1017 39.75 58.93 -46.44
CA GLY A 1017 38.31 59.14 -46.70
C GLY A 1017 37.73 58.19 -47.79
N GLY A 1018 36.50 57.65 -47.59
CA GLY A 1018 35.71 56.89 -48.59
C GLY A 1018 35.54 55.37 -48.32
N ILE A 1019 34.57 54.63 -48.88
CA ILE A 1019 33.55 54.90 -49.93
C ILE A 1019 32.26 54.03 -49.73
N ASN A 1020 31.07 54.56 -50.10
CA ASN A 1020 29.76 53.90 -50.42
C ASN A 1020 28.82 53.33 -49.31
N ASN A 1021 27.46 53.40 -49.41
CA ASN A 1021 26.57 54.25 -50.26
C ASN A 1021 25.07 54.31 -49.80
N THR A 1022 24.34 55.40 -50.18
CA THR A 1022 22.85 55.52 -50.49
C THR A 1022 21.72 55.06 -49.52
N THR A 1023 20.54 55.72 -49.36
CA THR A 1023 19.99 57.10 -49.59
C THR A 1023 18.54 57.23 -49.00
N ASP A 1024 18.09 58.47 -48.69
CA ASP A 1024 16.69 59.01 -48.81
C ASP A 1024 15.51 58.46 -47.96
N ASN A 1025 14.41 59.19 -47.60
CA ASN A 1025 14.10 60.65 -47.55
C ASN A 1025 12.82 60.99 -46.70
N VAL A 1026 12.73 62.24 -46.17
CA VAL A 1026 11.51 63.08 -45.91
C VAL A 1026 10.45 62.68 -44.82
N SER A 1027 9.70 63.68 -44.31
CA SER A 1027 8.57 63.64 -43.34
C SER A 1027 7.41 64.56 -43.82
N PRO A 1028 6.14 64.54 -43.30
CA PRO A 1028 5.77 65.11 -41.97
C PRO A 1028 4.47 64.56 -41.28
N VAL A 1029 3.97 65.31 -40.27
CA VAL A 1029 2.80 65.13 -39.35
C VAL A 1029 1.46 65.71 -39.94
N PRO A 1030 0.27 65.95 -39.26
CA PRO A 1030 -0.06 66.09 -37.80
C PRO A 1030 -1.45 65.60 -37.26
N LEU A 1031 -1.62 65.69 -35.91
CA LEU A 1031 -2.79 66.11 -35.05
C LEU A 1031 -2.81 65.30 -33.72
N ALA A 1032 -2.42 65.85 -32.55
CA ALA A 1032 -3.18 66.69 -31.58
C ALA A 1032 -4.31 65.90 -30.84
N ASN A 1033 -4.62 66.04 -29.53
CA ASN A 1033 -4.25 66.90 -28.37
C ASN A 1033 -4.81 66.22 -27.06
N SER A 1034 -4.84 66.64 -25.77
CA SER A 1034 -4.26 67.66 -24.84
C SER A 1034 -4.93 67.46 -23.43
N THR A 1035 -4.49 67.81 -22.20
CA THR A 1035 -3.26 68.33 -21.51
C THR A 1035 -3.51 68.38 -19.97
N ALA A 1036 -2.45 68.40 -19.13
CA ALA A 1036 -2.39 68.88 -17.71
C ALA A 1036 -3.05 68.02 -16.57
N ASP A 1037 -2.64 68.02 -15.28
CA ASP A 1037 -1.45 68.63 -14.61
C ASP A 1037 -1.02 67.97 -13.25
N HIS A 1038 0.03 68.54 -12.62
CA HIS A 1038 0.64 68.38 -11.27
C HIS A 1038 -0.24 68.12 -10.01
N ALA A 1039 0.28 67.84 -8.78
CA ALA A 1039 1.46 67.12 -8.25
C ALA A 1039 1.57 67.24 -6.69
N SER A 1040 2.20 66.25 -6.01
CA SER A 1040 2.81 66.37 -4.64
C SER A 1040 1.83 66.49 -3.42
N LYS A 1041 2.17 66.31 -2.13
CA LYS A 1041 3.34 65.74 -1.39
C LYS A 1041 3.01 65.60 0.13
N ASP A 1042 3.78 64.77 0.86
CA ASP A 1042 4.04 64.85 2.33
C ASP A 1042 2.79 64.71 3.29
N LYS A 1043 2.84 64.40 4.61
CA LYS A 1043 3.75 63.60 5.48
C LYS A 1043 3.12 63.29 6.86
N GLN A 1044 3.67 62.27 7.54
CA GLN A 1044 3.92 62.16 9.01
C GLN A 1044 2.81 62.04 10.09
N THR A 1045 3.01 60.98 10.90
CA THR A 1045 2.97 60.89 12.39
C THR A 1045 1.69 60.84 13.23
N LEU A 1046 1.67 59.82 14.12
CA LEU A 1046 0.90 59.67 15.36
C LEU A 1046 1.30 60.73 16.42
N PRO A 1047 0.44 60.99 17.43
CA PRO A 1047 0.76 60.47 18.78
C PRO A 1047 -0.46 59.86 19.54
N LYS A 1048 -0.40 59.77 20.88
CA LYS A 1048 -1.23 58.90 21.76
C LYS A 1048 -2.14 59.66 22.78
N THR A 1049 -3.00 58.89 23.47
CA THR A 1049 -3.56 59.03 24.85
C THR A 1049 -4.58 60.13 25.16
N GLY A 1050 -5.66 59.78 25.90
CA GLY A 1050 -6.56 60.75 26.55
C GLY A 1050 -8.05 60.34 26.71
N ASP A 1051 -8.32 59.32 27.55
CA ASP A 1051 -9.51 58.95 28.35
C ASP A 1051 -10.96 59.49 28.07
N ASP A 1052 -11.92 58.56 28.18
CA ASP A 1052 -13.37 58.65 28.52
C ASP A 1052 -14.31 59.76 27.96
N ILE A 1053 -15.36 59.33 27.22
CA ILE A 1053 -16.77 59.29 27.71
C ILE A 1053 -17.72 58.55 26.72
N ASP A 1054 -18.71 57.88 27.34
CA ASP A 1054 -19.87 57.06 26.91
C ASP A 1054 -20.56 57.22 25.51
N GLN A 1055 -21.27 56.14 25.13
CA GLN A 1055 -22.29 55.95 24.06
C GLN A 1055 -21.95 56.23 22.58
N SER A 1056 -21.53 55.18 21.87
CA SER A 1056 -22.36 54.62 20.77
C SER A 1056 -21.81 53.25 20.32
N GLY A 1057 -22.71 52.27 20.14
CA GLY A 1057 -22.32 50.93 19.70
C GLY A 1057 -22.56 50.71 18.21
N THR A 1058 -21.61 50.08 17.52
CA THR A 1058 -21.81 48.90 16.66
C THR A 1058 -20.45 48.40 16.17
N ILE A 1059 -19.97 47.29 16.75
CA ILE A 1059 -18.95 46.44 16.15
C ILE A 1059 -19.52 45.02 16.16
N LEU A 1060 -19.62 44.40 14.98
CA LEU A 1060 -20.02 43.00 14.86
C LEU A 1060 -18.79 42.17 14.46
N GLY A 1061 -18.02 41.73 15.46
CA GLY A 1061 -16.97 40.73 15.29
C GLY A 1061 -17.59 39.33 15.25
N LEU A 1062 -17.17 38.50 14.30
CA LEU A 1062 -17.66 37.13 14.16
C LEU A 1062 -17.10 36.21 15.25
N ALA A 1063 -18.00 35.52 15.95
CA ALA A 1063 -17.70 34.31 16.72
C ALA A 1063 -18.93 33.38 16.66
N LEU A 1064 -18.72 32.07 16.57
CA LEU A 1064 -19.80 31.08 16.51
C LEU A 1064 -20.43 30.88 17.89
N THR A 1065 -21.75 30.73 17.95
CA THR A 1065 -22.38 29.76 18.87
C THR A 1065 -23.74 29.31 18.34
N SER A 1066 -24.13 28.09 18.69
CA SER A 1066 -25.33 27.39 18.22
C SER A 1066 -26.65 28.02 18.70
N ILE A 1067 -27.75 27.79 17.96
CA ILE A 1067 -29.09 27.74 18.55
C ILE A 1067 -30.03 26.82 17.75
N ILE A 1068 -30.93 26.15 18.48
CA ILE A 1068 -31.94 25.20 17.99
C ILE A 1068 -33.22 25.96 17.61
N VAL A 1069 -33.92 25.52 16.56
CA VAL A 1069 -35.32 25.91 16.32
C VAL A 1069 -36.23 24.70 16.53
N LEU A 1070 -37.07 24.76 17.56
CA LEU A 1070 -38.21 23.87 17.73
C LEU A 1070 -39.41 24.39 16.93
N LEU A 1071 -40.34 23.51 16.54
CA LEU A 1071 -41.66 23.37 17.20
C LEU A 1071 -42.58 22.39 16.46
N GLY A 1072 -43.28 21.54 17.23
CA GLY A 1072 -44.22 20.54 16.69
C GLY A 1072 -44.91 19.77 17.82
N PHE A 1073 -45.79 20.43 18.59
CA PHE A 1073 -46.40 19.86 19.79
C PHE A 1073 -47.45 18.77 19.49
N GLY A 1074 -47.30 17.59 20.10
CA GLY A 1074 -48.37 16.62 20.37
C GLY A 1074 -48.29 16.19 21.84
N LYS A 1075 -49.41 16.18 22.58
CA LYS A 1075 -49.40 16.16 24.05
C LYS A 1075 -50.32 15.08 24.64
N ARG A 1076 -49.75 14.23 25.51
CA ARG A 1076 -50.45 13.30 26.44
C ARG A 1076 -51.15 12.11 25.73
N LYS A 1077 -51.44 10.99 26.40
CA LYS A 1077 -51.73 10.77 27.83
C LYS A 1077 -51.33 9.35 28.28
N GLU A 1078 -51.39 9.11 29.60
CA GLU A 1078 -51.45 7.83 30.35
C GLU A 1078 -51.69 6.53 29.54
N ASP A 1079 -51.04 5.40 29.83
CA ASP A 1079 -50.18 5.02 30.98
C ASP A 1079 -48.80 4.45 30.56
#